data_AF-A0A4S4LX00-F1
#
_entry.id   AF-A0A4S4LX00-F1
#
_cell.length_a   1.000
_cell.length_b   1.000
_cell.length_c   1.000
_cell.angle_alpha   90.00
_cell.angle_beta   90.00
_cell.angle_gamma   90.00
#
_symmetry.space_group_name_H-M   'P 1'
#
loop_
_entity.id
_entity.type
_entity.pdbx_description
1 polymer ?
#
loop_
_entity_poly.entity_id
_entity_poly.type
_entity_poly.pdbx_seq_one_letter_code
_entity_poly.pdbx_strand_id
1 'polypeptide(L)'
;MSSQRSDVQSYLDKRSAFIREDRTLRRENAKLAALTEKERQADAIIRQIRAAEEVSVWAKDYEGIPHPFPGMEFLTGKYIIDQTQLFQLVKKMPKGALLHAHLDATVDTKWLLQTALQFPQIYVRAPMQVTSANMTHVLPEFRPMPTQCLSLASAIASLTSSAYTPGDWMSLSHARQSFSLELGGPEGFDKWVLESMMINPAEAYGTHNTITKTLIRFRPIWVQYIRQFIYSLIEDGISYAEPRINFVNKIMYDADGEANVPHREWVVDFDRVLEEVKAELKAQGREDEFLGARIIYTTVRILSAEELEWYTDDCIKLKQEFPHLIAGFDIVGNENLCKPLVDYIAPLLAFKERVKELSLDCPLILHAGETLGDGSTADDNLYDAILLGTKRIGHGFSIVKHPKLMEICREKGIALEVCPISNEILRLTSSMPMHPIPILLNQGIPIALNSDDPAIFGYMGLSYDFFQVIVASEVTGLITLGEIARDSINFSTLGPAEKQTAISVWEKRWNQFIDHITSLDVSGMVPRRWRCRELCRPRSPDNHTYLLSFDTLSAVEAVSDQESDSTRKRSRSPSDSEHQKHHKRANTGATSTSDDSHAPTISLSSAPASAIINDVTMTDPSSTVDDTAASTPSNQTDQPRQDADHKVSSGEAMTVSASDSTTSSSSTAPAPPPPSAHIHMRCLIVTQDASIIIGKGGAHVNEIREKSGARVMVSESIPGNPERILNVSGPLDAVSKAFGLIVRRINDEPFDVPSVPGSRAVTIKFMIPNSRMGSVIGKQGSKIKEIQDASGARLNASEGMLPGSTERVLSVAGVADAIHIATYYIGNILIEAAERMPTSSNSSYRPSNRRQPYVGSSYVPGYSNPYIQGASSGNPPQQLQTQQIYIPNDLVGCIIGKGGSKINEIRHMSASQIKIMEPGAGGVGVNGAPAGGEGERLVVITGPPANIQMAVQLLYHRLEQEKQKQLRAQQQAT
;
A
#
# COMPACT_ATOMS: atom_id res chain seq x y z
N MET A 1 19.58 27.03 51.40
CA MET A 1 20.73 26.71 50.52
C MET A 1 21.28 25.30 50.69
N SER A 2 21.78 24.86 51.86
CA SER A 2 22.32 23.49 52.00
C SER A 2 21.27 22.40 51.70
N SER A 3 20.13 22.41 52.40
CA SER A 3 19.03 21.46 52.16
C SER A 3 18.51 21.52 50.72
N GLN A 4 18.27 22.71 50.17
CA GLN A 4 17.85 22.86 48.76
C GLN A 4 18.82 22.21 47.76
N ARG A 5 20.11 22.05 48.08
CA ARG A 5 21.05 21.29 47.24
C ARG A 5 20.90 19.78 47.42
N SER A 6 20.66 19.27 48.64
CA SER A 6 20.34 17.84 48.85
C SER A 6 18.98 17.46 48.27
N ASP A 7 18.00 18.36 48.31
CA ASP A 7 16.65 18.13 47.76
C ASP A 7 16.71 18.02 46.24
N VAL A 8 17.46 18.91 45.58
CA VAL A 8 17.73 18.86 44.13
C VAL A 8 18.53 17.61 43.77
N GLN A 9 19.56 17.24 44.52
CA GLN A 9 20.32 16.01 44.24
C GLN A 9 19.44 14.77 44.38
N SER A 10 18.65 14.65 45.46
CA SER A 10 17.71 13.55 45.66
C SER A 10 16.66 13.46 44.54
N TYR A 11 16.19 14.60 44.01
CA TYR A 11 15.32 14.62 42.84
C TYR A 11 16.04 14.13 41.57
N LEU A 12 17.27 14.57 41.32
CA LEU A 12 18.08 14.13 40.18
C LEU A 12 18.40 12.63 40.25
N ASP A 13 18.68 12.09 41.43
CA ASP A 13 18.94 10.68 41.66
C ASP A 13 17.68 9.84 41.43
N LYS A 14 16.53 10.26 41.96
CA LYS A 14 15.21 9.63 41.72
C LYS A 14 14.83 9.67 40.24
N ARG A 15 14.99 10.82 39.57
CA ARG A 15 14.76 10.95 38.12
C ARG A 15 15.68 10.04 37.32
N SER A 16 16.95 9.91 37.73
CA SER A 16 17.91 9.03 37.08
C SER A 16 17.62 7.54 37.32
N ALA A 17 17.06 7.19 38.49
CA ALA A 17 16.58 5.84 38.77
C ALA A 17 15.36 5.50 37.90
N PHE A 18 14.36 6.37 37.85
CA PHE A 18 13.14 6.17 37.06
C PHE A 18 13.43 6.06 35.55
N ILE A 19 14.39 6.85 35.02
CA ILE A 19 14.85 6.74 33.61
C ILE A 19 15.63 5.43 33.35
N ARG A 20 16.27 4.83 34.37
CA ARG A 20 16.86 3.49 34.25
C ARG A 20 15.80 2.40 34.30
N GLU A 21 14.80 2.55 35.19
CA GLU A 21 13.67 1.64 35.37
C GLU A 21 12.86 1.46 34.07
N ASP A 22 12.42 2.58 33.47
CA ASP A 22 11.82 2.68 32.13
C ASP A 22 12.59 1.90 31.05
N ARG A 23 13.92 1.91 31.14
CA ARG A 23 14.83 1.32 30.15
C ARG A 23 15.35 -0.06 30.51
N THR A 24 14.89 -0.67 31.61
CA THR A 24 15.34 -2.01 32.03
C THR A 24 15.10 -3.07 30.96
N LEU A 25 13.99 -2.95 30.23
CA LEU A 25 13.60 -3.87 29.16
C LEU A 25 14.29 -3.59 27.82
N ARG A 26 15.09 -2.53 27.67
CA ARG A 26 15.71 -2.19 26.38
C ARG A 26 16.58 -3.32 25.85
N ARG A 27 16.48 -3.62 24.55
CA ARG A 27 17.13 -4.78 23.93
C ARG A 27 18.64 -4.84 24.19
N GLU A 28 19.33 -3.70 24.16
CA GLU A 28 20.78 -3.62 24.41
C GLU A 28 21.17 -3.62 25.90
N ASN A 29 20.22 -3.52 26.84
CA ASN A 29 20.50 -3.31 28.27
C ASN A 29 21.34 -4.45 28.90
N ALA A 30 21.16 -5.69 28.43
CA ALA A 30 21.99 -6.82 28.85
C ALA A 30 23.48 -6.65 28.47
N LYS A 31 23.76 -6.06 27.30
CA LYS A 31 25.13 -5.75 26.87
C LYS A 31 25.71 -4.55 27.61
N LEU A 32 24.91 -3.57 28.02
CA LEU A 32 25.42 -2.35 28.69
C LEU A 32 26.27 -2.64 29.93
N ALA A 33 25.95 -3.70 30.69
CA ALA A 33 26.73 -4.15 31.85
C ALA A 33 28.08 -4.81 31.47
N ALA A 34 28.21 -5.32 30.23
CA ALA A 34 29.35 -6.05 29.69
C ALA A 34 30.03 -5.30 28.53
N LEU A 35 30.03 -3.96 28.57
CA LEU A 35 30.78 -3.13 27.63
C LEU A 35 32.27 -3.08 27.98
N THR A 36 33.11 -3.20 26.97
CA THR A 36 34.52 -2.81 27.04
C THR A 36 34.67 -1.28 27.07
N GLU A 37 35.84 -0.77 27.48
CA GLU A 37 36.10 0.67 27.46
C GLU A 37 36.14 1.21 26.02
N LYS A 38 36.68 0.45 25.07
CA LYS A 38 36.69 0.82 23.65
C LYS A 38 35.27 0.94 23.08
N GLU A 39 34.35 0.03 23.42
CA GLU A 39 32.94 0.14 23.02
C GLU A 39 32.26 1.39 23.62
N ARG A 40 32.53 1.73 24.89
CA ARG A 40 32.06 2.99 25.51
C ARG A 40 32.61 4.22 24.81
N GLN A 41 33.89 4.22 24.47
CA GLN A 41 34.54 5.31 23.73
C GLN A 41 33.96 5.45 22.31
N ALA A 42 33.75 4.35 21.60
CA ALA A 42 33.20 4.36 20.24
C ALA A 42 31.74 4.84 20.20
N ASP A 43 30.87 4.43 21.14
CA ASP A 43 29.50 4.97 21.23
C ASP A 43 29.49 6.47 21.56
N ALA A 44 30.43 6.93 22.41
CA ALA A 44 30.60 8.36 22.70
C ALA A 44 31.04 9.16 21.44
N ILE A 45 31.99 8.62 20.65
CA ILE A 45 32.44 9.23 19.39
C ILE A 45 31.30 9.30 18.37
N ILE A 46 30.52 8.22 18.18
CA ILE A 46 29.37 8.21 17.27
C ILE A 46 28.30 9.23 17.69
N ARG A 47 28.03 9.38 18.99
CA ARG A 47 27.11 10.41 19.51
C ARG A 47 27.66 11.83 19.34
N GLN A 48 28.98 12.01 19.42
CA GLN A 48 29.62 13.30 19.14
C GLN A 48 29.54 13.68 17.66
N ILE A 49 29.73 12.71 16.75
CA ILE A 49 29.57 12.92 15.29
C ILE A 49 28.13 13.35 14.99
N ARG A 50 27.11 12.62 15.51
CA ARG A 50 25.69 13.03 15.39
C ARG A 50 25.45 14.46 15.89
N ALA A 51 25.96 14.81 17.07
CA ALA A 51 25.78 16.14 17.65
C ALA A 51 26.49 17.27 16.86
N ALA A 52 27.50 16.94 16.05
CA ALA A 52 28.15 17.85 15.12
C ALA A 52 27.38 17.96 13.79
N GLU A 53 26.96 16.83 13.22
CA GLU A 53 26.17 16.72 11.98
C GLU A 53 24.81 17.42 12.10
N GLU A 54 24.17 17.39 13.27
CA GLU A 54 22.99 18.20 13.60
C GLU A 54 23.16 19.68 13.22
N VAL A 55 24.38 20.21 13.33
CA VAL A 55 24.71 21.62 13.01
C VAL A 55 25.39 21.77 11.64
N SER A 56 26.20 20.80 11.22
CA SER A 56 27.00 20.89 9.98
C SER A 56 26.33 20.32 8.73
N VAL A 57 25.28 19.51 8.91
CA VAL A 57 24.48 18.88 7.84
C VAL A 57 23.01 19.28 8.00
N TRP A 58 22.37 18.86 9.09
CA TRP A 58 20.91 18.90 9.22
C TRP A 58 20.32 20.30 9.49
N ALA A 59 21.08 21.21 10.10
CA ALA A 59 20.67 22.61 10.27
C ALA A 59 20.79 23.49 8.99
N LYS A 60 21.01 22.89 7.81
CA LYS A 60 21.05 23.58 6.51
C LYS A 60 19.78 23.29 5.71
N ASP A 61 19.20 24.30 5.07
CA ASP A 61 18.26 24.06 3.97
C ASP A 61 19.03 23.61 2.71
N TYR A 62 18.43 22.73 1.91
CA TYR A 62 18.97 22.25 0.64
C TYR A 62 17.99 22.55 -0.51
N GLU A 63 18.45 22.42 -1.77
CA GLU A 63 17.59 22.68 -2.93
C GLU A 63 16.40 21.69 -2.95
N GLY A 64 15.18 22.23 -2.99
CA GLY A 64 13.94 21.46 -2.90
C GLY A 64 13.59 20.93 -1.50
N ILE A 65 14.49 21.02 -0.50
CA ILE A 65 14.30 20.48 0.85
C ILE A 65 14.56 21.58 1.91
N PRO A 66 13.52 22.33 2.30
CA PRO A 66 13.58 23.16 3.51
C PRO A 66 13.52 22.26 4.75
N HIS A 67 14.31 22.61 5.76
CA HIS A 67 14.28 22.03 7.11
C HIS A 67 14.44 20.49 7.16
N PRO A 68 15.50 19.91 6.53
CA PRO A 68 15.77 18.48 6.64
C PRO A 68 16.06 18.07 8.09
N PHE A 69 15.85 16.79 8.41
CA PHE A 69 16.13 16.25 9.73
C PHE A 69 16.61 14.79 9.67
N PRO A 70 17.40 14.33 10.65
CA PRO A 70 17.83 12.93 10.72
C PRO A 70 16.60 12.00 10.81
N GLY A 71 16.46 11.08 9.86
CA GLY A 71 15.33 10.14 9.83
C GLY A 71 14.12 10.59 9.01
N MET A 72 14.26 11.62 8.17
CA MET A 72 13.26 12.01 7.18
C MET A 72 13.06 10.98 6.05
N GLU A 73 12.10 11.25 5.17
CA GLU A 73 11.70 10.46 4.00
C GLU A 73 12.92 10.06 3.15
N PHE A 74 13.15 8.76 2.95
CA PHE A 74 14.42 8.23 2.47
C PHE A 74 14.77 8.69 1.06
N LEU A 75 13.87 8.52 0.09
CA LEU A 75 14.17 8.86 -1.32
C LEU A 75 14.43 10.36 -1.51
N THR A 76 13.89 11.19 -0.60
CA THR A 76 14.10 12.64 -0.54
C THR A 76 15.43 12.97 0.17
N GLY A 77 15.68 12.38 1.33
CA GLY A 77 16.85 12.65 2.17
C GLY A 77 18.14 11.92 1.78
N LYS A 78 18.11 10.92 0.89
CA LYS A 78 19.23 10.01 0.60
C LYS A 78 20.55 10.73 0.31
N TYR A 79 20.54 11.75 -0.55
CA TYR A 79 21.76 12.48 -0.91
C TYR A 79 22.33 13.35 0.23
N ILE A 80 21.52 13.64 1.27
CA ILE A 80 21.95 14.28 2.51
C ILE A 80 22.59 13.22 3.43
N ILE A 81 22.00 12.02 3.52
CA ILE A 81 22.59 10.86 4.23
C ILE A 81 23.98 10.54 3.68
N ASP A 82 24.13 10.52 2.34
CA ASP A 82 25.39 10.28 1.64
C ASP A 82 26.53 11.25 2.03
N GLN A 83 26.20 12.47 2.49
CA GLN A 83 27.15 13.48 2.97
C GLN A 83 27.60 13.28 4.43
N THR A 84 26.93 12.44 5.22
CA THR A 84 27.24 12.27 6.65
C THR A 84 28.46 11.39 6.89
N GLN A 85 29.33 11.80 7.82
CA GLN A 85 30.41 10.96 8.33
C GLN A 85 29.84 9.73 9.04
N LEU A 86 28.70 9.86 9.72
CA LEU A 86 27.99 8.75 10.35
C LEU A 86 27.65 7.65 9.34
N PHE A 87 27.10 7.98 8.17
CA PHE A 87 26.83 6.98 7.13
C PHE A 87 28.12 6.33 6.61
N GLN A 88 29.18 7.11 6.37
CA GLN A 88 30.48 6.57 5.93
C GLN A 88 31.16 5.66 6.99
N LEU A 89 30.73 5.72 8.26
CA LEU A 89 31.10 4.75 9.30
C LEU A 89 30.15 3.55 9.32
N VAL A 90 28.83 3.73 9.22
CA VAL A 90 27.85 2.64 9.12
C VAL A 90 28.14 1.73 7.92
N LYS A 91 28.62 2.28 6.79
CA LYS A 91 29.12 1.49 5.65
C LYS A 91 30.20 0.48 6.01
N LYS A 92 31.07 0.78 6.98
CA LYS A 92 32.15 -0.11 7.43
C LYS A 92 31.75 -1.05 8.57
N MET A 93 30.54 -0.89 9.12
CA MET A 93 30.05 -1.74 10.20
C MET A 93 29.82 -3.17 9.68
N PRO A 94 30.26 -4.22 10.40
CA PRO A 94 29.83 -5.59 10.14
C PRO A 94 28.37 -5.76 10.62
N LYS A 95 27.45 -6.02 9.69
CA LYS A 95 26.00 -5.95 9.95
C LYS A 95 25.38 -7.28 10.39
N GLY A 96 26.17 -8.37 10.36
CA GLY A 96 25.70 -9.71 10.65
C GLY A 96 25.06 -10.33 9.43
N ALA A 97 23.76 -10.61 9.49
CA ALA A 97 23.01 -11.34 8.48
C ALA A 97 21.83 -10.55 7.89
N LEU A 98 21.60 -10.69 6.59
CA LEU A 98 20.37 -10.27 5.91
C LEU A 98 19.35 -11.42 5.97
N LEU A 99 18.40 -11.38 6.91
CA LEU A 99 17.41 -12.45 7.08
C LEU A 99 16.17 -12.29 6.19
N HIS A 100 15.94 -11.10 5.64
CA HIS A 100 14.73 -10.75 4.91
C HIS A 100 15.05 -9.79 3.75
N ALA A 101 14.97 -10.31 2.54
CA ALA A 101 14.94 -9.57 1.29
C ALA A 101 14.35 -10.47 0.20
N HIS A 102 13.64 -9.92 -0.77
CA HIS A 102 13.21 -10.67 -1.95
C HIS A 102 14.37 -10.71 -2.95
N LEU A 103 14.88 -11.91 -3.27
CA LEU A 103 16.10 -12.04 -4.09
C LEU A 103 15.95 -11.34 -5.45
N ASP A 104 14.75 -11.26 -5.99
CA ASP A 104 14.48 -10.59 -7.26
C ASP A 104 14.69 -9.05 -7.25
N ALA A 105 14.83 -8.45 -6.06
CA ALA A 105 15.02 -7.03 -5.83
C ALA A 105 16.31 -6.67 -5.05
N THR A 106 17.35 -7.52 -5.06
CA THR A 106 18.61 -7.30 -4.31
C THR A 106 19.84 -6.92 -5.13
N VAL A 107 19.74 -6.78 -6.45
CA VAL A 107 20.84 -6.32 -7.32
C VAL A 107 20.46 -5.06 -8.09
N ASP A 108 21.43 -4.14 -8.19
CA ASP A 108 21.32 -2.85 -8.89
C ASP A 108 20.69 -2.98 -10.28
N THR A 109 19.67 -2.15 -10.54
CA THR A 109 18.85 -2.21 -11.76
C THR A 109 19.65 -1.85 -13.01
N LYS A 110 20.66 -0.99 -12.88
CA LYS A 110 21.56 -0.60 -13.98
C LYS A 110 22.53 -1.72 -14.33
N TRP A 111 23.13 -2.39 -13.35
CA TRP A 111 23.87 -3.63 -13.56
C TRP A 111 23.00 -4.69 -14.22
N LEU A 112 21.75 -4.87 -13.76
CA LEU A 112 20.82 -5.87 -14.32
C LEU A 112 20.51 -5.59 -15.80
N LEU A 113 20.25 -4.33 -16.17
CA LEU A 113 20.07 -3.92 -17.56
C LEU A 113 21.34 -4.13 -18.40
N GLN A 114 22.51 -3.79 -17.88
CA GLN A 114 23.80 -3.98 -18.55
C GLN A 114 24.15 -5.47 -18.74
N THR A 115 23.77 -6.34 -17.82
CA THR A 115 23.90 -7.79 -17.94
C THR A 115 22.89 -8.35 -18.96
N ALA A 116 21.65 -7.87 -18.96
CA ALA A 116 20.64 -8.30 -19.92
C ALA A 116 20.97 -7.91 -21.37
N LEU A 117 21.57 -6.74 -21.59
CA LEU A 117 22.01 -6.24 -22.92
C LEU A 117 23.09 -7.10 -23.59
N GLN A 118 23.76 -7.99 -22.84
CA GLN A 118 24.77 -8.93 -23.37
C GLN A 118 24.13 -10.16 -24.06
N PHE A 119 22.85 -10.42 -23.82
CA PHE A 119 22.17 -11.63 -24.28
C PHE A 119 21.20 -11.34 -25.43
N PRO A 120 21.47 -11.79 -26.68
CA PRO A 120 20.59 -11.55 -27.82
C PRO A 120 19.19 -12.19 -27.66
N GLN A 121 19.06 -13.20 -26.77
CA GLN A 121 17.81 -13.84 -26.41
C GLN A 121 16.86 -12.94 -25.62
N ILE A 122 17.30 -11.80 -25.07
CA ILE A 122 16.44 -10.91 -24.26
C ILE A 122 15.69 -9.93 -25.15
N TYR A 123 14.37 -9.93 -25.01
CA TYR A 123 13.45 -9.09 -25.76
C TYR A 123 12.69 -8.16 -24.83
N VAL A 124 12.33 -7.00 -25.37
CA VAL A 124 11.51 -5.97 -24.75
C VAL A 124 10.30 -5.66 -25.66
N ARG A 125 9.20 -5.27 -25.05
CA ARG A 125 8.05 -4.67 -25.76
C ARG A 125 7.43 -3.55 -24.94
N ALA A 126 6.60 -2.73 -25.58
CA ALA A 126 5.77 -1.73 -24.94
C ALA A 126 4.28 -1.95 -25.31
N PRO A 127 3.33 -1.72 -24.39
CA PRO A 127 1.89 -1.86 -24.67
C PRO A 127 1.32 -0.80 -25.64
N MET A 128 2.15 0.17 -26.07
CA MET A 128 1.89 1.18 -27.10
C MET A 128 3.22 1.84 -27.52
N GLN A 129 3.22 2.68 -28.56
CA GLN A 129 4.38 3.51 -28.94
C GLN A 129 4.87 4.35 -27.76
N VAL A 130 6.19 4.36 -27.53
CA VAL A 130 6.82 5.17 -26.48
C VAL A 130 7.05 6.60 -27.00
N THR A 131 6.58 7.59 -26.25
CA THR A 131 6.61 9.02 -26.59
C THR A 131 6.87 9.85 -25.33
N SER A 132 7.34 11.09 -25.48
CA SER A 132 7.58 12.01 -24.36
C SER A 132 6.34 12.26 -23.49
N ALA A 133 5.13 12.10 -24.03
CA ALA A 133 3.87 12.30 -23.32
C ALA A 133 3.37 11.07 -22.54
N ASN A 134 3.93 9.87 -22.76
CA ASN A 134 3.45 8.64 -22.11
C ASN A 134 4.56 7.75 -21.49
N MET A 135 5.85 8.07 -21.71
CA MET A 135 7.00 7.28 -21.25
C MET A 135 7.03 7.02 -19.72
N THR A 136 6.43 7.90 -18.91
CA THR A 136 6.30 7.74 -17.45
C THR A 136 5.28 6.69 -17.01
N HIS A 137 4.43 6.21 -17.91
CA HIS A 137 3.33 5.28 -17.61
C HIS A 137 3.26 4.07 -18.57
N VAL A 138 3.89 4.17 -19.75
CA VAL A 138 4.13 3.03 -20.63
C VAL A 138 5.30 2.24 -20.07
N LEU A 139 4.99 1.07 -19.53
CA LEU A 139 5.97 0.19 -18.88
C LEU A 139 6.56 -0.79 -19.90
N PRO A 140 7.89 -1.02 -19.91
CA PRO A 140 8.48 -2.11 -20.68
C PRO A 140 8.14 -3.47 -20.05
N GLU A 141 7.82 -4.44 -20.90
CA GLU A 141 7.78 -5.87 -20.54
C GLU A 141 9.00 -6.57 -21.14
N PHE A 142 9.59 -7.53 -20.41
CA PHE A 142 10.76 -8.29 -20.84
C PHE A 142 10.50 -9.79 -20.90
N ARG A 143 11.11 -10.48 -21.87
CA ARG A 143 11.01 -11.93 -22.03
C ARG A 143 12.22 -12.50 -22.77
N PRO A 144 12.75 -13.66 -22.37
CA PRO A 144 13.61 -14.47 -23.23
C PRO A 144 12.83 -15.06 -24.41
N MET A 145 13.43 -15.06 -25.59
CA MET A 145 12.85 -15.61 -26.81
C MET A 145 13.74 -16.72 -27.38
N PRO A 146 13.16 -17.82 -27.92
CA PRO A 146 13.93 -18.88 -28.55
C PRO A 146 14.86 -18.38 -29.65
N THR A 147 16.03 -19.00 -29.76
CA THR A 147 17.08 -18.67 -30.74
C THR A 147 16.57 -18.67 -32.20
N GLN A 148 15.51 -19.43 -32.49
CA GLN A 148 14.86 -19.49 -33.81
C GLN A 148 14.06 -18.21 -34.16
N CYS A 149 13.60 -17.46 -33.16
CA CYS A 149 12.83 -16.22 -33.35
C CYS A 149 13.71 -14.99 -33.60
N LEU A 150 15.03 -15.10 -33.47
CA LEU A 150 15.95 -13.95 -33.51
C LEU A 150 15.92 -13.18 -34.85
N SER A 151 15.61 -13.87 -35.95
CA SER A 151 15.55 -13.30 -37.31
C SER A 151 14.29 -12.49 -37.62
N LEU A 152 13.23 -12.59 -36.83
CA LEU A 152 11.92 -11.98 -37.13
C LEU A 152 11.77 -10.54 -36.65
N ALA A 153 12.49 -10.15 -35.58
CA ALA A 153 12.24 -8.88 -34.88
C ALA A 153 13.09 -7.69 -35.36
N SER A 154 14.10 -7.93 -36.19
CA SER A 154 14.91 -6.88 -36.82
C SER A 154 14.15 -6.09 -37.91
N ALA A 155 12.92 -6.51 -38.24
CA ALA A 155 12.02 -5.79 -39.14
C ALA A 155 11.37 -4.54 -38.49
N ILE A 156 11.38 -4.42 -37.16
CA ILE A 156 10.73 -3.33 -36.44
C ILE A 156 11.71 -2.16 -36.27
N ALA A 157 11.33 -0.96 -36.71
CA ALA A 157 12.23 0.19 -36.78
C ALA A 157 12.68 0.72 -35.40
N SER A 158 11.75 0.91 -34.46
CA SER A 158 12.00 1.40 -33.09
C SER A 158 10.71 1.35 -32.24
N LEU A 159 10.81 1.16 -30.92
CA LEU A 159 9.67 1.29 -29.98
C LEU A 159 9.06 2.72 -29.95
N THR A 160 9.82 3.72 -30.39
CA THR A 160 9.39 5.12 -30.45
C THR A 160 8.84 5.51 -31.83
N SER A 161 8.88 4.60 -32.82
CA SER A 161 8.39 4.86 -34.18
C SER A 161 6.86 4.84 -34.26
N SER A 162 6.27 5.69 -35.10
CA SER A 162 4.84 5.62 -35.43
C SER A 162 4.47 4.36 -36.23
N ALA A 163 5.47 3.59 -36.69
CA ALA A 163 5.30 2.27 -37.30
C ALA A 163 5.47 1.11 -36.29
N TYR A 164 5.55 1.37 -34.98
CA TYR A 164 5.57 0.31 -33.96
C TYR A 164 4.17 -0.26 -33.73
N THR A 165 3.98 -1.57 -33.94
CA THR A 165 2.77 -2.27 -33.50
C THR A 165 2.78 -2.42 -31.98
N PRO A 166 1.74 -1.94 -31.27
CA PRO A 166 1.63 -2.13 -29.82
C PRO A 166 1.72 -3.60 -29.39
N GLY A 167 2.68 -3.92 -28.52
CA GLY A 167 2.85 -5.27 -27.97
C GLY A 167 3.77 -6.21 -28.77
N ASP A 168 4.35 -5.77 -29.90
CA ASP A 168 5.36 -6.53 -30.65
C ASP A 168 6.69 -6.60 -29.89
N TRP A 169 7.34 -7.76 -29.95
CA TRP A 169 8.63 -8.03 -29.30
C TRP A 169 9.82 -7.59 -30.14
N MET A 170 10.71 -6.80 -29.55
CA MET A 170 11.95 -6.30 -30.13
C MET A 170 13.15 -6.80 -29.33
N SER A 171 14.28 -7.11 -29.97
CA SER A 171 15.52 -7.44 -29.24
C SER A 171 15.95 -6.26 -28.38
N LEU A 172 16.32 -6.50 -27.11
CA LEU A 172 16.63 -5.47 -26.12
C LEU A 172 17.72 -4.49 -26.63
N SER A 173 18.78 -5.03 -27.23
CA SER A 173 19.91 -4.25 -27.71
C SER A 173 19.57 -3.42 -28.97
N HIS A 174 18.66 -3.90 -29.82
CA HIS A 174 18.11 -3.12 -30.94
C HIS A 174 17.15 -2.03 -30.46
N ALA A 175 16.31 -2.31 -29.46
CA ALA A 175 15.41 -1.33 -28.85
C ALA A 175 16.17 -0.15 -28.22
N ARG A 176 17.30 -0.44 -27.53
CA ARG A 176 18.22 0.57 -27.01
C ARG A 176 18.87 1.39 -28.13
N GLN A 177 19.38 0.75 -29.18
CA GLN A 177 20.09 1.43 -30.28
C GLN A 177 19.18 2.26 -31.18
N SER A 178 17.91 1.87 -31.34
CA SER A 178 16.93 2.52 -32.22
C SER A 178 16.03 3.54 -31.52
N PHE A 179 16.19 3.75 -30.22
CA PHE A 179 15.36 4.70 -29.45
C PHE A 179 15.54 6.14 -29.95
N SER A 180 14.46 6.92 -30.06
CA SER A 180 14.52 8.27 -30.63
C SER A 180 15.51 9.19 -29.88
N LEU A 181 16.35 9.88 -30.65
CA LEU A 181 17.24 10.93 -30.12
C LEU A 181 16.47 12.06 -29.44
N GLU A 182 15.22 12.34 -29.86
CA GLU A 182 14.35 13.32 -29.21
C GLU A 182 13.93 12.91 -27.78
N LEU A 183 13.99 11.62 -27.47
CA LEU A 183 13.75 11.07 -26.13
C LEU A 183 15.06 10.76 -25.38
N GLY A 184 16.20 11.21 -25.90
CA GLY A 184 17.53 10.98 -25.32
C GLY A 184 18.27 9.75 -25.86
N GLY A 185 17.78 9.10 -26.92
CA GLY A 185 18.49 8.00 -27.58
C GLY A 185 18.74 6.80 -26.66
N PRO A 186 19.89 6.10 -26.79
CA PRO A 186 20.21 4.93 -25.97
C PRO A 186 20.22 5.21 -24.45
N GLU A 187 20.67 6.40 -24.04
CA GLU A 187 20.68 6.86 -22.66
C GLU A 187 19.25 7.19 -22.17
N GLY A 188 18.39 7.66 -23.08
CA GLY A 188 16.95 7.82 -22.87
C GLY A 188 16.21 6.50 -22.69
N PHE A 189 16.58 5.47 -23.46
CA PHE A 189 16.08 4.10 -23.28
C PHE A 189 16.50 3.53 -21.92
N ASP A 190 17.79 3.65 -21.56
CA ASP A 190 18.28 3.19 -20.27
C ASP A 190 17.54 3.90 -19.13
N LYS A 191 17.41 5.23 -19.21
CA LYS A 191 16.64 6.01 -18.24
C LYS A 191 15.20 5.50 -18.13
N TRP A 192 14.49 5.36 -19.26
CA TRP A 192 13.10 4.87 -19.30
C TRP A 192 13.00 3.52 -18.60
N VAL A 193 13.88 2.56 -18.93
CA VAL A 193 13.86 1.21 -18.34
C VAL A 193 14.16 1.22 -16.84
N LEU A 194 15.11 2.05 -16.37
CA LEU A 194 15.53 2.12 -14.98
C LEU A 194 14.52 2.85 -14.08
N GLU A 195 13.96 3.98 -14.51
CA GLU A 195 12.79 4.60 -13.87
C GLU A 195 11.59 3.65 -13.86
N SER A 196 11.56 2.66 -14.77
CA SER A 196 10.54 1.63 -14.79
C SER A 196 10.76 0.50 -13.76
N MET A 197 11.97 0.32 -13.21
CA MET A 197 12.33 -0.76 -12.28
C MET A 197 12.46 -0.30 -10.82
N MET A 198 12.39 1.00 -10.56
CA MET A 198 12.58 1.60 -9.24
C MET A 198 11.38 2.50 -8.91
N ILE A 199 10.97 2.52 -7.64
CA ILE A 199 9.98 3.47 -7.15
C ILE A 199 10.65 4.84 -6.99
N ASN A 200 10.09 5.86 -7.63
CA ASN A 200 10.58 7.23 -7.50
C ASN A 200 9.77 8.05 -6.46
N PRO A 201 10.27 9.20 -5.96
CA PRO A 201 9.58 10.01 -4.95
C PRO A 201 8.13 10.42 -5.31
N ALA A 202 7.82 10.63 -6.59
CA ALA A 202 6.46 10.99 -7.01
C ALA A 202 5.49 9.79 -6.96
N GLU A 203 5.98 8.56 -7.05
CA GLU A 203 5.21 7.33 -6.84
C GLU A 203 5.11 7.02 -5.34
N ALA A 204 6.25 7.00 -4.65
CA ALA A 204 6.37 6.76 -3.21
C ALA A 204 5.46 7.70 -2.42
N TYR A 205 5.48 9.01 -2.68
CA TYR A 205 4.78 10.01 -1.86
C TYR A 205 3.53 10.60 -2.53
N GLY A 206 3.47 10.61 -3.87
CA GLY A 206 2.32 11.06 -4.64
C GLY A 206 1.36 9.92 -5.02
N THR A 207 1.60 9.29 -6.17
CA THR A 207 0.59 8.56 -6.95
C THR A 207 0.26 7.12 -6.51
N HIS A 208 1.18 6.46 -5.79
CA HIS A 208 1.07 5.07 -5.32
C HIS A 208 0.87 4.03 -6.46
N ASN A 209 1.91 3.83 -7.26
CA ASN A 209 2.12 2.63 -8.07
C ASN A 209 3.29 1.83 -7.47
N THR A 210 3.14 0.52 -7.33
CA THR A 210 4.28 -0.42 -7.26
C THR A 210 4.44 -1.11 -8.61
N ILE A 211 5.67 -1.49 -8.98
CA ILE A 211 5.97 -1.90 -10.36
C ILE A 211 6.49 -3.35 -10.42
N THR A 212 5.72 -4.25 -11.00
CA THR A 212 6.09 -5.67 -11.12
C THR A 212 6.93 -5.94 -12.36
N LYS A 213 8.27 -5.97 -12.23
CA LYS A 213 9.19 -6.28 -13.34
C LYS A 213 10.40 -7.06 -12.88
N THR A 214 10.71 -8.16 -13.57
CA THR A 214 11.96 -8.90 -13.35
C THR A 214 12.59 -9.32 -14.70
N LEU A 215 13.87 -9.00 -14.88
CA LEU A 215 14.70 -9.49 -15.99
C LEU A 215 15.35 -10.85 -15.70
N ILE A 216 15.21 -11.34 -14.46
CA ILE A 216 16.04 -12.42 -13.90
C ILE A 216 15.64 -13.83 -14.34
N ARG A 217 14.45 -14.01 -14.94
CA ARG A 217 13.87 -15.32 -15.28
C ARG A 217 14.52 -15.95 -16.53
N PHE A 218 15.85 -15.91 -16.58
CA PHE A 218 16.69 -16.42 -17.65
C PHE A 218 17.98 -16.96 -17.03
N ARG A 219 18.25 -18.26 -17.18
CA ARG A 219 19.30 -18.98 -16.45
C ARG A 219 20.70 -18.32 -16.55
N PRO A 220 21.16 -17.80 -17.71
CA PRO A 220 22.43 -17.06 -17.80
C PRO A 220 22.48 -15.72 -17.05
N ILE A 221 21.33 -15.06 -16.81
CA ILE A 221 21.25 -13.87 -15.94
C ILE A 221 21.18 -14.31 -14.48
N TRP A 222 20.35 -15.31 -14.13
CA TRP A 222 20.22 -15.88 -12.78
C TRP A 222 21.58 -16.23 -12.15
N VAL A 223 22.42 -16.97 -12.88
CA VAL A 223 23.77 -17.39 -12.44
C VAL A 223 24.73 -16.21 -12.20
N GLN A 224 24.52 -15.07 -12.86
CA GLN A 224 25.30 -13.85 -12.60
C GLN A 224 24.69 -13.02 -11.48
N TYR A 225 23.36 -12.94 -11.42
CA TYR A 225 22.59 -12.21 -10.41
C TYR A 225 22.92 -12.71 -8.99
N ILE A 226 22.91 -14.03 -8.76
CA ILE A 226 23.25 -14.62 -7.45
C ILE A 226 24.65 -14.19 -6.98
N ARG A 227 25.62 -14.13 -7.90
CA ARG A 227 26.99 -13.72 -7.59
C ARG A 227 27.10 -12.23 -7.29
N GLN A 228 26.42 -11.39 -8.07
CA GLN A 228 26.36 -9.95 -7.82
C GLN A 228 25.64 -9.64 -6.49
N PHE A 229 24.58 -10.38 -6.16
CA PHE A 229 23.93 -10.31 -4.85
C PHE A 229 24.93 -10.63 -3.73
N ILE A 230 25.64 -11.75 -3.80
CA ILE A 230 26.63 -12.14 -2.78
C ILE A 230 27.75 -11.09 -2.66
N TYR A 231 28.25 -10.53 -3.77
CA TYR A 231 29.24 -9.44 -3.72
C TYR A 231 28.67 -8.17 -3.08
N SER A 232 27.44 -7.77 -3.40
CA SER A 232 26.77 -6.63 -2.74
C SER A 232 26.61 -6.83 -1.22
N LEU A 233 26.41 -8.08 -0.75
CA LEU A 233 26.41 -8.40 0.69
C LEU A 233 27.79 -8.18 1.31
N ILE A 234 28.84 -8.72 0.68
CA ILE A 234 30.23 -8.63 1.13
C ILE A 234 30.68 -7.17 1.23
N GLU A 235 30.43 -6.38 0.18
CA GLU A 235 30.80 -4.96 0.09
C GLU A 235 30.11 -4.11 1.17
N ASP A 236 28.88 -4.45 1.57
CA ASP A 236 28.17 -3.79 2.66
C ASP A 236 28.39 -4.45 4.04
N GLY A 237 29.34 -5.38 4.17
CA GLY A 237 29.74 -5.96 5.46
C GLY A 237 28.75 -6.96 6.06
N ILE A 238 27.94 -7.61 5.22
CA ILE A 238 26.97 -8.65 5.59
C ILE A 238 27.64 -10.01 5.35
N SER A 239 27.72 -10.85 6.38
CA SER A 239 28.45 -12.13 6.34
C SER A 239 27.57 -13.37 6.15
N TYR A 240 26.25 -13.23 6.18
CA TYR A 240 25.29 -14.32 5.97
C TYR A 240 23.96 -13.80 5.40
N ALA A 241 23.19 -14.62 4.69
CA ALA A 241 21.86 -14.22 4.23
C ALA A 241 20.84 -15.35 4.09
N GLU A 242 19.55 -15.01 4.22
CA GLU A 242 18.39 -15.91 4.01
C GLU A 242 17.34 -15.26 3.08
N PRO A 243 17.69 -14.86 1.84
CA PRO A 243 16.73 -14.27 0.91
C PRO A 243 15.51 -15.16 0.63
N ARG A 244 14.36 -14.50 0.46
CA ARG A 244 13.14 -15.08 -0.12
C ARG A 244 13.34 -15.28 -1.62
N ILE A 245 13.11 -16.48 -2.13
CA ILE A 245 13.08 -16.75 -3.58
C ILE A 245 11.64 -17.07 -4.00
N ASN A 246 11.10 -16.25 -4.90
CA ASN A 246 9.72 -16.35 -5.36
C ASN A 246 9.53 -17.43 -6.44
N PHE A 247 9.09 -18.61 -5.99
CA PHE A 247 8.86 -19.81 -6.80
C PHE A 247 7.46 -19.88 -7.45
N VAL A 248 6.70 -18.77 -7.53
CA VAL A 248 5.38 -18.77 -8.20
C VAL A 248 5.44 -19.19 -9.69
N ASN A 249 6.59 -18.99 -10.35
CA ASN A 249 6.81 -19.40 -11.74
C ASN A 249 7.45 -20.79 -11.79
N LYS A 250 6.65 -21.84 -12.02
CA LYS A 250 7.08 -23.26 -12.01
C LYS A 250 8.24 -23.63 -12.95
N ILE A 251 8.62 -22.74 -13.86
CA ILE A 251 9.68 -22.87 -14.87
C ILE A 251 10.36 -21.51 -15.14
N MET A 252 11.67 -21.55 -15.37
CA MET A 252 12.50 -20.46 -15.88
C MET A 252 12.94 -20.77 -17.33
N TYR A 253 13.41 -19.77 -18.06
CA TYR A 253 13.96 -19.91 -19.41
C TYR A 253 15.45 -20.27 -19.36
N ASP A 254 15.92 -21.25 -20.15
CA ASP A 254 17.36 -21.53 -20.31
C ASP A 254 17.99 -20.72 -21.45
N ALA A 255 19.30 -20.89 -21.68
CA ALA A 255 20.13 -20.12 -22.60
C ALA A 255 19.73 -20.22 -24.08
N ASP A 256 18.94 -21.21 -24.48
CA ASP A 256 18.36 -21.35 -25.82
C ASP A 256 17.16 -20.41 -26.06
N GLY A 257 16.55 -19.93 -24.97
CA GLY A 257 15.33 -19.10 -24.93
C GLY A 257 14.05 -19.89 -24.66
N GLU A 258 14.13 -21.18 -24.30
CA GLU A 258 12.97 -22.03 -24.02
C GLU A 258 12.63 -22.11 -22.52
N ALA A 259 11.35 -22.17 -22.18
CA ALA A 259 10.86 -22.21 -20.80
C ALA A 259 10.83 -23.64 -20.25
N ASN A 260 12.01 -24.16 -19.86
CA ASN A 260 12.21 -25.58 -19.52
C ASN A 260 12.97 -25.83 -18.20
N VAL A 261 13.41 -24.79 -17.47
CA VAL A 261 14.27 -24.91 -16.28
C VAL A 261 13.43 -25.01 -14.98
N PRO A 262 13.30 -26.18 -14.33
CA PRO A 262 12.49 -26.35 -13.12
C PRO A 262 13.19 -25.81 -11.86
N HIS A 263 12.43 -25.57 -10.79
CA HIS A 263 12.93 -25.00 -9.52
C HIS A 263 14.21 -25.64 -8.98
N ARG A 264 14.34 -26.97 -9.09
CA ARG A 264 15.54 -27.72 -8.70
C ARG A 264 16.82 -27.11 -9.28
N GLU A 265 16.81 -26.78 -10.57
CA GLU A 265 17.98 -26.23 -11.25
C GLU A 265 18.32 -24.82 -10.77
N TRP A 266 17.33 -24.06 -10.30
CA TRP A 266 17.54 -22.73 -9.73
C TRP A 266 18.32 -22.82 -8.41
N VAL A 267 18.00 -23.84 -7.60
CA VAL A 267 18.66 -24.17 -6.33
C VAL A 267 20.06 -24.75 -6.57
N VAL A 268 20.23 -25.62 -7.56
CA VAL A 268 21.56 -26.14 -7.99
C VAL A 268 22.48 -25.00 -8.45
N ASP A 269 21.97 -24.05 -9.24
CA ASP A 269 22.74 -22.88 -9.64
C ASP A 269 23.05 -21.95 -8.46
N PHE A 270 22.17 -21.84 -7.46
CA PHE A 270 22.43 -21.10 -6.22
C PHE A 270 23.54 -21.76 -5.39
N ASP A 271 23.49 -23.09 -5.17
CA ASP A 271 24.50 -23.86 -4.44
C ASP A 271 25.88 -23.73 -5.09
N ARG A 272 25.92 -23.88 -6.43
CA ARG A 272 27.15 -23.81 -7.22
C ARG A 272 27.78 -22.42 -7.15
N VAL A 273 27.00 -21.35 -7.35
CA VAL A 273 27.51 -19.97 -7.28
C VAL A 273 27.94 -19.61 -5.85
N LEU A 274 27.24 -20.12 -4.84
CA LEU A 274 27.58 -19.95 -3.43
C LEU A 274 28.95 -20.57 -3.09
N GLU A 275 29.20 -21.82 -3.47
CA GLU A 275 30.49 -22.47 -3.22
C GLU A 275 31.63 -21.93 -4.11
N GLU A 276 31.34 -21.48 -5.34
CA GLU A 276 32.30 -20.74 -6.19
C GLU A 276 32.82 -19.50 -5.44
N VAL A 277 31.93 -18.61 -4.97
CA VAL A 277 32.36 -17.38 -4.28
C VAL A 277 33.05 -17.67 -2.95
N LYS A 278 32.61 -18.67 -2.18
CA LYS A 278 33.28 -19.09 -0.95
C LYS A 278 34.70 -19.64 -1.22
N ALA A 279 34.90 -20.36 -2.33
CA ALA A 279 36.21 -20.81 -2.75
C ALA A 279 37.12 -19.65 -3.20
N GLU A 280 36.58 -18.68 -3.93
CA GLU A 280 37.30 -17.46 -4.32
C GLU A 280 37.75 -16.63 -3.12
N LEU A 281 36.87 -16.38 -2.14
CA LEU A 281 37.20 -15.66 -0.91
C LEU A 281 38.27 -16.40 -0.10
N LYS A 282 38.15 -17.71 0.06
CA LYS A 282 39.14 -18.54 0.76
C LYS A 282 40.50 -18.54 0.05
N ALA A 283 40.53 -18.51 -1.28
CA ALA A 283 41.77 -18.36 -2.05
C ALA A 283 42.43 -16.97 -1.86
N GLN A 284 41.65 -15.97 -1.45
CA GLN A 284 42.11 -14.61 -1.12
C GLN A 284 42.42 -14.41 0.38
N GLY A 285 42.16 -15.39 1.25
CA GLY A 285 42.27 -15.24 2.71
C GLY A 285 41.16 -14.37 3.32
N ARG A 286 39.98 -14.34 2.69
CA ARG A 286 38.82 -13.50 2.98
C ARG A 286 37.58 -14.31 3.43
N GLU A 287 37.76 -15.55 3.87
CA GLU A 287 36.65 -16.43 4.31
C GLU A 287 35.82 -15.87 5.49
N ASP A 288 36.40 -14.98 6.31
CA ASP A 288 35.69 -14.25 7.37
C ASP A 288 34.73 -13.15 6.83
N GLU A 289 34.81 -12.81 5.55
CA GLU A 289 33.94 -11.79 4.96
C GLU A 289 32.53 -12.31 4.70
N PHE A 290 32.38 -13.57 4.27
CA PHE A 290 31.10 -14.20 3.97
C PHE A 290 31.11 -15.72 4.21
N LEU A 291 30.16 -16.16 5.04
CA LEU A 291 30.06 -17.53 5.56
C LEU A 291 29.12 -18.39 4.71
N GLY A 292 28.10 -17.77 4.12
CA GLY A 292 27.24 -18.37 3.11
C GLY A 292 25.85 -17.73 3.01
N ALA A 293 24.93 -18.39 2.31
CA ALA A 293 23.52 -18.01 2.27
C ALA A 293 22.61 -19.24 2.24
N ARG A 294 21.32 -19.04 2.53
CA ARG A 294 20.24 -20.03 2.41
C ARG A 294 19.03 -19.42 1.70
N ILE A 295 18.07 -20.26 1.36
CA ILE A 295 16.88 -19.92 0.58
C ILE A 295 15.64 -20.06 1.46
N ILE A 296 14.87 -19.00 1.62
CA ILE A 296 13.49 -19.11 2.11
C ILE A 296 12.60 -19.34 0.89
N TYR A 297 12.03 -20.55 0.79
CA TYR A 297 11.13 -20.90 -0.31
C TYR A 297 9.87 -20.06 -0.19
N THR A 298 9.54 -19.31 -1.24
CA THR A 298 8.48 -18.30 -1.16
C THR A 298 7.49 -18.44 -2.30
N THR A 299 6.20 -18.25 -2.01
CA THR A 299 5.15 -18.10 -3.02
C THR A 299 4.20 -16.96 -2.65
N VAL A 300 3.18 -16.67 -3.47
CA VAL A 300 2.38 -15.43 -3.36
C VAL A 300 0.98 -15.65 -2.78
N ARG A 301 0.55 -14.79 -1.84
CA ARG A 301 -0.71 -14.91 -1.08
C ARG A 301 -1.99 -14.52 -1.86
N ILE A 302 -1.95 -14.69 -3.18
CA ILE A 302 -3.11 -14.61 -4.10
C ILE A 302 -3.65 -15.99 -4.49
N LEU A 303 -2.80 -17.03 -4.41
CA LEU A 303 -3.11 -18.42 -4.77
C LEU A 303 -4.28 -18.98 -3.95
N SER A 304 -4.99 -19.98 -4.47
CA SER A 304 -5.90 -20.81 -3.65
C SER A 304 -5.12 -21.70 -2.66
N ALA A 305 -5.81 -22.23 -1.65
CA ALA A 305 -5.22 -23.19 -0.72
C ALA A 305 -4.79 -24.49 -1.44
N GLU A 306 -5.59 -24.96 -2.39
CA GLU A 306 -5.29 -26.11 -3.27
C GLU A 306 -4.03 -25.88 -4.12
N GLU A 307 -3.85 -24.67 -4.67
CA GLU A 307 -2.61 -24.33 -5.38
C GLU A 307 -1.41 -24.25 -4.43
N LEU A 308 -1.60 -23.78 -3.19
CA LEU A 308 -0.55 -23.68 -2.18
C LEU A 308 0.01 -25.07 -1.79
N GLU A 309 -0.85 -26.09 -1.72
CA GLU A 309 -0.44 -27.48 -1.43
C GLU A 309 0.72 -27.92 -2.33
N TRP A 310 0.65 -27.63 -3.64
CA TRP A 310 1.72 -27.95 -4.59
C TRP A 310 3.06 -27.26 -4.24
N TYR A 311 3.03 -26.00 -3.82
CA TYR A 311 4.23 -25.25 -3.46
C TYR A 311 4.83 -25.72 -2.12
N THR A 312 3.99 -26.09 -1.14
CA THR A 312 4.46 -26.72 0.10
C THR A 312 5.10 -28.09 -0.16
N ASP A 313 4.54 -28.88 -1.08
CA ASP A 313 5.02 -30.21 -1.46
C ASP A 313 6.32 -30.14 -2.29
N ASP A 314 6.48 -29.11 -3.12
CA ASP A 314 7.71 -28.78 -3.85
C ASP A 314 8.84 -28.28 -2.93
N CYS A 315 8.52 -27.37 -1.98
CA CYS A 315 9.44 -26.96 -0.93
C CYS A 315 9.96 -28.14 -0.09
N ILE A 316 9.10 -29.11 0.25
CA ILE A 316 9.52 -30.32 0.98
C ILE A 316 10.52 -31.15 0.15
N LYS A 317 10.26 -31.36 -1.14
CA LYS A 317 11.18 -32.11 -2.02
C LYS A 317 12.54 -31.43 -2.14
N LEU A 318 12.56 -30.11 -2.34
CA LEU A 318 13.79 -29.33 -2.37
C LEU A 318 14.52 -29.33 -1.01
N LYS A 319 13.80 -29.35 0.12
CA LYS A 319 14.40 -29.49 1.45
C LYS A 319 15.00 -30.88 1.69
N GLN A 320 14.42 -31.94 1.09
CA GLN A 320 14.98 -33.29 1.17
C GLN A 320 16.26 -33.44 0.31
N GLU A 321 16.33 -32.79 -0.85
CA GLU A 321 17.52 -32.82 -1.71
C GLU A 321 18.62 -31.84 -1.26
N PHE A 322 18.25 -30.62 -0.83
CA PHE A 322 19.16 -29.54 -0.42
C PHE A 322 18.90 -29.10 1.04
N PRO A 323 19.08 -29.99 2.03
CA PRO A 323 18.76 -29.71 3.44
C PRO A 323 19.61 -28.57 4.04
N HIS A 324 20.80 -28.31 3.48
CA HIS A 324 21.71 -27.23 3.84
C HIS A 324 21.31 -25.86 3.28
N LEU A 325 20.51 -25.81 2.21
CA LEU A 325 20.08 -24.56 1.56
C LEU A 325 18.68 -24.11 1.94
N ILE A 326 17.67 -24.98 1.95
CA ILE A 326 16.29 -24.54 2.19
C ILE A 326 16.12 -24.22 3.69
N ALA A 327 16.03 -22.93 4.02
CA ALA A 327 15.92 -22.42 5.39
C ALA A 327 14.50 -22.57 5.98
N GLY A 328 13.48 -22.39 5.15
CA GLY A 328 12.08 -22.36 5.58
C GLY A 328 11.13 -22.00 4.45
N PHE A 329 9.86 -21.76 4.79
CA PHE A 329 8.78 -21.44 3.86
C PHE A 329 8.03 -20.15 4.25
N ASP A 330 7.66 -19.34 3.26
CA ASP A 330 7.00 -18.02 3.41
C ASP A 330 5.92 -17.79 2.33
N ILE A 331 4.96 -16.90 2.60
CA ILE A 331 3.91 -16.49 1.64
C ILE A 331 3.76 -14.96 1.63
N VAL A 332 3.98 -14.34 0.47
CA VAL A 332 4.28 -12.89 0.38
C VAL A 332 3.36 -12.14 -0.59
N GLY A 333 3.52 -10.81 -0.63
CA GLY A 333 2.67 -9.87 -1.37
C GLY A 333 1.72 -9.11 -0.44
N ASN A 334 1.08 -8.06 -0.97
CA ASN A 334 0.35 -7.06 -0.18
C ASN A 334 -0.71 -7.66 0.76
N GLU A 335 -0.42 -7.63 2.07
CA GLU A 335 -1.23 -8.23 3.13
C GLU A 335 -2.63 -7.60 3.29
N ASN A 336 -2.84 -6.38 2.77
CA ASN A 336 -4.08 -5.63 2.89
C ASN A 336 -5.06 -5.85 1.72
N LEU A 337 -4.57 -6.41 0.61
CA LEU A 337 -5.35 -6.65 -0.62
C LEU A 337 -5.47 -8.13 -0.98
N CYS A 338 -4.52 -8.95 -0.52
CA CYS A 338 -4.43 -10.37 -0.79
C CYS A 338 -4.95 -11.19 0.42
N LYS A 339 -4.80 -12.52 0.40
CA LYS A 339 -5.45 -13.38 1.40
C LYS A 339 -4.71 -13.38 2.76
N PRO A 340 -5.46 -13.43 3.87
CA PRO A 340 -4.88 -13.63 5.21
C PRO A 340 -4.35 -15.06 5.38
N LEU A 341 -3.53 -15.28 6.41
CA LEU A 341 -2.99 -16.59 6.77
C LEU A 341 -4.09 -17.57 7.20
N VAL A 342 -5.19 -17.09 7.79
CA VAL A 342 -6.35 -17.91 8.15
C VAL A 342 -6.93 -18.70 6.96
N ASP A 343 -6.89 -18.16 5.74
CA ASP A 343 -7.32 -18.84 4.50
C ASP A 343 -6.42 -20.02 4.11
N TYR A 344 -5.19 -20.06 4.66
CA TYR A 344 -4.14 -21.03 4.33
C TYR A 344 -3.82 -22.00 5.47
N ILE A 345 -4.56 -21.98 6.58
CA ILE A 345 -4.25 -22.80 7.78
C ILE A 345 -4.24 -24.30 7.48
N ALA A 346 -5.13 -24.81 6.62
CA ALA A 346 -5.16 -26.23 6.26
C ALA A 346 -3.85 -26.72 5.60
N PRO A 347 -3.40 -26.16 4.45
CA PRO A 347 -2.11 -26.54 3.85
C PRO A 347 -0.90 -26.20 4.73
N LEU A 348 -0.93 -25.09 5.51
CA LEU A 348 0.18 -24.73 6.40
C LEU A 348 0.33 -25.69 7.60
N LEU A 349 -0.78 -26.23 8.13
CA LEU A 349 -0.73 -27.29 9.13
C LEU A 349 -0.27 -28.63 8.52
N ALA A 350 -0.77 -28.98 7.34
CA ALA A 350 -0.34 -30.19 6.63
C ALA A 350 1.17 -30.16 6.30
N PHE A 351 1.69 -29.02 5.83
CA PHE A 351 3.13 -28.81 5.63
C PHE A 351 3.93 -29.03 6.93
N LYS A 352 3.50 -28.42 8.05
CA LYS A 352 4.17 -28.60 9.35
C LYS A 352 4.15 -30.05 9.84
N GLU A 353 3.04 -30.76 9.65
CA GLU A 353 2.94 -32.17 9.99
C GLU A 353 3.86 -33.01 9.11
N ARG A 354 3.88 -32.77 7.80
CA ARG A 354 4.71 -33.51 6.85
C ARG A 354 6.21 -33.25 7.04
N VAL A 355 6.60 -32.02 7.33
CA VAL A 355 7.98 -31.63 7.72
C VAL A 355 8.43 -32.38 8.98
N LYS A 356 7.53 -32.52 9.97
CA LYS A 356 7.78 -33.27 11.20
C LYS A 356 7.87 -34.78 10.97
N GLU A 357 6.98 -35.37 10.18
CA GLU A 357 7.03 -36.80 9.79
C GLU A 357 8.38 -37.15 9.14
N LEU A 358 8.84 -36.30 8.21
CA LEU A 358 10.10 -36.46 7.49
C LEU A 358 11.34 -36.06 8.31
N SER A 359 11.17 -35.61 9.55
CA SER A 359 12.24 -35.15 10.45
C SER A 359 13.12 -34.04 9.86
N LEU A 360 12.51 -33.10 9.12
CA LEU A 360 13.18 -31.95 8.50
C LEU A 360 13.07 -30.71 9.40
N ASP A 361 14.14 -29.90 9.52
CA ASP A 361 14.03 -28.52 10.06
C ASP A 361 13.72 -27.56 8.91
N CYS A 362 12.42 -27.34 8.67
CA CYS A 362 11.90 -26.41 7.67
C CYS A 362 10.77 -25.57 8.29
N PRO A 363 11.10 -24.56 9.13
CA PRO A 363 10.12 -23.70 9.78
C PRO A 363 9.32 -22.85 8.77
N LEU A 364 8.11 -22.47 9.17
CA LEU A 364 7.41 -21.34 8.59
C LEU A 364 8.07 -20.03 9.10
N ILE A 365 8.37 -19.11 8.20
CA ILE A 365 9.00 -17.80 8.48
C ILE A 365 8.16 -16.74 7.77
N LEU A 366 7.01 -16.38 8.35
CA LEU A 366 5.91 -15.74 7.61
C LEU A 366 5.96 -14.21 7.69
N HIS A 367 5.64 -13.55 6.59
CA HIS A 367 5.19 -12.15 6.61
C HIS A 367 3.87 -12.04 7.39
N ALA A 368 3.82 -11.14 8.37
CA ALA A 368 2.59 -10.85 9.14
C ALA A 368 2.66 -9.49 9.84
N GLY A 369 1.54 -8.77 9.86
CA GLY A 369 1.42 -7.46 10.51
C GLY A 369 2.04 -6.31 9.69
N GLU A 370 2.20 -6.47 8.38
CA GLU A 370 2.67 -5.41 7.47
C GLU A 370 1.52 -4.43 7.14
N THR A 371 1.00 -3.75 8.17
CA THR A 371 -0.23 -2.98 8.02
C THR A 371 -0.37 -1.82 9.01
N LEU A 372 -1.13 -0.81 8.56
CA LEU A 372 -1.70 0.22 9.43
C LEU A 372 -2.99 -0.22 10.14
N GLY A 373 -3.55 -1.38 9.78
CA GLY A 373 -4.74 -1.97 10.39
C GLY A 373 -4.59 -2.31 11.88
N ASP A 374 -5.71 -2.35 12.58
CA ASP A 374 -5.85 -2.63 14.01
C ASP A 374 -7.15 -3.41 14.17
N GLY A 375 -7.06 -4.71 14.42
CA GLY A 375 -8.21 -5.63 14.34
C GLY A 375 -8.77 -5.79 12.92
N SER A 376 -7.88 -5.87 11.92
CA SER A 376 -8.23 -6.21 10.53
C SER A 376 -7.65 -7.57 10.15
N THR A 377 -8.19 -8.22 9.12
CA THR A 377 -7.67 -9.52 8.64
C THR A 377 -6.22 -9.48 8.14
N ALA A 378 -5.68 -8.28 7.85
CA ALA A 378 -4.27 -8.05 7.56
C ALA A 378 -3.40 -8.11 8.83
N ASP A 379 -3.91 -7.52 9.91
CA ASP A 379 -3.29 -7.43 11.24
C ASP A 379 -3.41 -8.74 12.03
N ASP A 380 -4.54 -9.45 11.89
CA ASP A 380 -4.83 -10.74 12.53
C ASP A 380 -3.81 -11.84 12.19
N ASN A 381 -3.08 -11.70 11.07
CA ASN A 381 -2.01 -12.60 10.65
C ASN A 381 -0.88 -12.72 11.69
N LEU A 382 -0.72 -11.73 12.57
CA LEU A 382 0.20 -11.81 13.71
C LEU A 382 -0.19 -12.94 14.69
N TYR A 383 -1.49 -13.16 14.94
CA TYR A 383 -1.94 -14.27 15.76
C TYR A 383 -1.68 -15.60 15.05
N ASP A 384 -2.03 -15.70 13.77
CA ASP A 384 -1.84 -16.92 12.96
C ASP A 384 -0.37 -17.31 12.87
N ALA A 385 0.55 -16.38 12.58
CA ALA A 385 1.99 -16.67 12.51
C ALA A 385 2.56 -17.18 13.84
N ILE A 386 2.09 -16.62 14.97
CA ILE A 386 2.51 -17.03 16.32
C ILE A 386 1.88 -18.39 16.71
N LEU A 387 0.64 -18.67 16.32
CA LEU A 387 -0.03 -19.97 16.55
C LEU A 387 0.52 -21.08 15.65
N LEU A 388 0.89 -20.74 14.41
CA LEU A 388 1.69 -21.56 13.51
C LEU A 388 3.11 -21.79 14.03
N GLY A 389 3.54 -21.08 15.09
CA GLY A 389 4.79 -21.35 15.80
C GLY A 389 6.02 -20.89 15.04
N THR A 390 5.92 -19.76 14.33
CA THR A 390 7.08 -19.18 13.63
C THR A 390 8.21 -18.79 14.59
N LYS A 391 9.45 -18.87 14.10
CA LYS A 391 10.66 -18.43 14.81
C LYS A 391 10.96 -16.93 14.54
N ARG A 392 10.48 -16.37 13.43
CA ARG A 392 10.60 -14.94 13.07
C ARG A 392 9.39 -14.46 12.28
N ILE A 393 9.03 -13.19 12.41
CA ILE A 393 7.94 -12.56 11.65
C ILE A 393 8.52 -11.54 10.66
N GLY A 394 8.11 -11.63 9.39
CA GLY A 394 8.38 -10.62 8.37
C GLY A 394 7.67 -9.30 8.69
N HIS A 395 8.45 -8.22 8.81
CA HIS A 395 8.07 -6.88 9.29
C HIS A 395 7.52 -6.82 10.72
N GLY A 396 6.35 -7.42 10.99
CA GLY A 396 5.66 -7.31 12.28
C GLY A 396 5.24 -5.88 12.63
N PHE A 397 5.05 -4.99 11.65
CA PHE A 397 4.92 -3.55 11.85
C PHE A 397 3.79 -3.15 12.82
N SER A 398 2.61 -3.78 12.71
CA SER A 398 1.45 -3.49 13.56
C SER A 398 1.55 -4.04 14.99
N ILE A 399 2.51 -4.93 15.31
CA ILE A 399 2.55 -5.67 16.58
C ILE A 399 2.64 -4.77 17.83
N VAL A 400 3.09 -3.52 17.68
CA VAL A 400 3.12 -2.53 18.77
C VAL A 400 1.73 -2.15 19.31
N LYS A 401 0.66 -2.44 18.56
CA LYS A 401 -0.75 -2.33 19.00
C LYS A 401 -1.18 -3.51 19.89
N HIS A 402 -0.44 -4.61 19.83
CA HIS A 402 -0.78 -5.90 20.41
C HIS A 402 0.15 -6.24 21.60
N PRO A 403 -0.07 -5.65 22.79
CA PRO A 403 0.85 -5.80 23.92
C PRO A 403 1.07 -7.26 24.34
N LYS A 404 0.05 -8.13 24.20
CA LYS A 404 0.20 -9.55 24.50
C LYS A 404 1.03 -10.30 23.45
N LEU A 405 1.02 -9.87 22.19
CA LEU A 405 1.89 -10.46 21.16
C LEU A 405 3.34 -9.99 21.32
N MET A 406 3.56 -8.71 21.67
CA MET A 406 4.90 -8.23 22.09
C MET A 406 5.45 -9.02 23.29
N GLU A 407 4.63 -9.26 24.33
CA GLU A 407 5.00 -10.08 25.48
C GLU A 407 5.43 -11.49 25.04
N ILE A 408 4.63 -12.15 24.19
CA ILE A 408 4.93 -13.48 23.65
C ILE A 408 6.21 -13.50 22.79
N CYS A 409 6.43 -12.48 21.94
CA CYS A 409 7.64 -12.37 21.12
C CYS A 409 8.90 -12.20 21.98
N ARG A 410 8.83 -11.41 23.06
CA ARG A 410 9.93 -11.30 24.04
C ARG A 410 10.18 -12.64 24.73
N GLU A 411 9.15 -13.26 25.29
CA GLU A 411 9.29 -14.44 26.15
C GLU A 411 9.70 -15.71 25.39
N LYS A 412 9.19 -15.89 24.16
CA LYS A 412 9.54 -17.02 23.29
C LYS A 412 10.77 -16.77 22.41
N GLY A 413 11.27 -15.54 22.34
CA GLY A 413 12.34 -15.16 21.43
C GLY A 413 11.93 -15.24 19.95
N ILE A 414 10.74 -14.73 19.60
CA ILE A 414 10.32 -14.59 18.20
C ILE A 414 10.82 -13.23 17.71
N ALA A 415 11.78 -13.25 16.79
CA ALA A 415 12.37 -12.02 16.25
C ALA A 415 11.52 -11.38 15.15
N LEU A 416 11.59 -10.07 15.05
CA LEU A 416 10.97 -9.31 13.95
C LEU A 416 12.02 -8.97 12.90
N GLU A 417 11.73 -9.24 11.64
CA GLU A 417 12.54 -8.88 10.49
C GLU A 417 12.09 -7.52 9.98
N VAL A 418 12.65 -6.44 10.54
CA VAL A 418 12.12 -5.09 10.30
C VAL A 418 12.86 -4.41 9.15
N CYS A 419 12.09 -3.83 8.22
CA CYS A 419 12.56 -3.29 6.95
C CYS A 419 12.25 -1.79 6.86
N PRO A 420 13.03 -0.92 7.52
CA PRO A 420 12.60 0.44 7.83
C PRO A 420 12.39 1.33 6.59
N ILE A 421 13.23 1.21 5.56
CA ILE A 421 13.07 2.01 4.33
C ILE A 421 11.85 1.51 3.53
N SER A 422 11.62 0.20 3.46
CA SER A 422 10.41 -0.37 2.85
C SER A 422 9.15 0.16 3.54
N ASN A 423 9.10 0.07 4.87
CA ASN A 423 7.94 0.50 5.65
C ASN A 423 7.66 2.02 5.57
N GLU A 424 8.64 2.85 5.18
CA GLU A 424 8.44 4.28 4.91
C GLU A 424 8.00 4.54 3.45
N ILE A 425 8.66 3.96 2.45
CA ILE A 425 8.29 4.08 1.03
C ILE A 425 6.89 3.52 0.76
N LEU A 426 6.51 2.43 1.43
CA LEU A 426 5.18 1.82 1.37
C LEU A 426 4.14 2.52 2.29
N ARG A 427 4.52 3.65 2.92
CA ARG A 427 3.67 4.56 3.70
C ARG A 427 3.09 4.01 5.01
N LEU A 428 3.75 3.03 5.64
CA LEU A 428 3.39 2.56 6.98
C LEU A 428 3.91 3.51 8.07
N THR A 429 5.01 4.22 7.80
CA THR A 429 5.44 5.40 8.55
C THR A 429 5.72 6.58 7.60
N SER A 430 5.69 7.81 8.11
CA SER A 430 6.14 9.01 7.39
C SER A 430 7.60 9.38 7.64
N SER A 431 8.23 8.77 8.66
CA SER A 431 9.62 9.06 9.06
C SER A 431 10.12 8.04 10.08
N MET A 432 11.43 7.97 10.27
CA MET A 432 12.06 7.04 11.22
C MET A 432 11.74 7.32 12.69
N PRO A 433 11.67 8.58 13.18
CA PRO A 433 11.24 8.88 14.55
C PRO A 433 9.80 8.45 14.86
N MET A 434 8.95 8.24 13.83
CA MET A 434 7.58 7.75 13.94
C MET A 434 7.45 6.22 13.74
N HIS A 435 8.51 5.54 13.31
CA HIS A 435 8.50 4.09 13.07
C HIS A 435 8.34 3.31 14.40
N PRO A 436 7.64 2.17 14.44
CA PRO A 436 7.58 1.27 15.60
C PRO A 436 8.90 0.84 16.27
N ILE A 437 10.08 0.98 15.63
CA ILE A 437 11.35 0.40 16.10
C ILE A 437 11.77 0.85 17.52
N PRO A 438 11.69 2.15 17.91
CA PRO A 438 12.04 2.55 19.28
C PRO A 438 11.12 1.95 20.34
N ILE A 439 9.85 1.63 20.01
CA ILE A 439 8.91 0.94 20.91
C ILE A 439 9.34 -0.52 21.08
N LEU A 440 9.60 -1.22 19.97
CA LEU A 440 10.05 -2.62 19.96
C LEU A 440 11.36 -2.79 20.73
N LEU A 441 12.34 -1.90 20.49
CA LEU A 441 13.60 -1.86 21.23
C LEU A 441 13.40 -1.58 22.73
N ASN A 442 12.47 -0.69 23.11
CA ASN A 442 12.12 -0.42 24.51
C ASN A 442 11.43 -1.61 25.20
N GLN A 443 10.68 -2.43 24.47
CA GLN A 443 10.02 -3.62 24.99
C GLN A 443 10.91 -4.89 25.00
N GLY A 444 12.15 -4.78 24.53
CA GLY A 444 13.13 -5.88 24.54
C GLY A 444 12.95 -6.92 23.44
N ILE A 445 12.12 -6.60 22.44
CA ILE A 445 11.82 -7.49 21.31
C ILE A 445 13.10 -7.71 20.49
N PRO A 446 13.48 -8.95 20.17
CA PRO A 446 14.58 -9.21 19.25
C PRO A 446 14.25 -8.73 17.84
N ILE A 447 15.21 -8.06 17.18
CA ILE A 447 15.04 -7.46 15.86
C ILE A 447 16.25 -7.82 14.99
N ALA A 448 15.99 -8.30 13.78
CA ALA A 448 16.95 -8.23 12.68
C ALA A 448 16.56 -7.06 11.77
N LEU A 449 17.50 -6.18 11.45
CA LEU A 449 17.29 -5.14 10.44
C LEU A 449 17.60 -5.66 9.04
N ASN A 450 16.75 -5.29 8.10
CA ASN A 450 16.64 -5.85 6.77
C ASN A 450 16.29 -4.76 5.75
N SER A 451 16.52 -5.00 4.46
CA SER A 451 16.34 -3.99 3.39
C SER A 451 15.25 -4.32 2.38
N ASP A 452 14.71 -5.54 2.42
CA ASP A 452 13.51 -5.94 1.68
C ASP A 452 13.70 -5.95 0.14
N ASP A 453 13.30 -4.87 -0.55
CA ASP A 453 13.46 -4.66 -1.99
C ASP A 453 14.46 -3.51 -2.33
N PRO A 454 15.73 -3.55 -1.85
CA PRO A 454 16.63 -2.39 -1.93
C PRO A 454 16.86 -1.86 -3.36
N ALA A 455 16.87 -2.73 -4.38
CA ALA A 455 17.01 -2.34 -5.77
C ALA A 455 15.81 -1.50 -6.27
N ILE A 456 14.59 -1.84 -5.84
CA ILE A 456 13.37 -1.08 -6.17
C ILE A 456 13.39 0.28 -5.47
N PHE A 457 14.00 0.35 -4.29
CA PHE A 457 14.18 1.58 -3.51
C PHE A 457 15.44 2.39 -3.88
N GLY A 458 16.19 2.00 -4.92
CA GLY A 458 17.34 2.76 -5.42
C GLY A 458 18.58 2.75 -4.52
N TYR A 459 18.79 1.68 -3.73
CA TYR A 459 20.02 1.46 -2.96
C TYR A 459 20.44 -0.02 -2.94
N MET A 460 21.50 -0.36 -2.22
CA MET A 460 22.03 -1.72 -2.06
C MET A 460 22.47 -1.95 -0.60
N GLY A 461 22.48 -3.21 -0.16
CA GLY A 461 22.95 -3.62 1.17
C GLY A 461 21.96 -3.30 2.29
N LEU A 462 22.48 -2.92 3.46
CA LEU A 462 21.76 -2.58 4.70
C LEU A 462 22.24 -1.27 5.35
N SER A 463 23.28 -0.61 4.82
CA SER A 463 23.85 0.60 5.43
C SER A 463 22.86 1.75 5.57
N TYR A 464 21.91 1.90 4.66
CA TYR A 464 20.90 2.96 4.79
C TYR A 464 19.86 2.62 5.87
N ASP A 465 19.42 1.37 6.01
CA ASP A 465 18.52 0.94 7.09
C ASP A 465 19.15 1.06 8.48
N PHE A 466 20.42 0.62 8.62
CA PHE A 466 21.17 0.81 9.86
C PHE A 466 21.40 2.30 10.18
N PHE A 467 21.61 3.15 9.18
CA PHE A 467 21.66 4.61 9.35
C PHE A 467 20.32 5.16 9.83
N GLN A 468 19.23 4.84 9.12
CA GLN A 468 17.87 5.28 9.42
C GLN A 468 17.43 4.90 10.84
N VAL A 469 17.86 3.73 11.35
CA VAL A 469 17.55 3.29 12.71
C VAL A 469 18.41 3.97 13.80
N ILE A 470 19.69 4.26 13.57
CA ILE A 470 20.47 4.99 14.58
C ILE A 470 20.00 6.44 14.73
N VAL A 471 19.49 7.07 13.65
CA VAL A 471 18.91 8.42 13.73
C VAL A 471 17.46 8.45 14.23
N ALA A 472 16.72 7.32 14.18
CA ALA A 472 15.34 7.22 14.67
C ALA A 472 15.14 7.59 16.16
N SER A 473 16.20 7.60 16.98
CA SER A 473 16.11 7.99 18.38
C SER A 473 17.45 8.48 18.96
N GLU A 474 17.37 9.46 19.86
CA GLU A 474 18.49 9.91 20.70
C GLU A 474 18.94 8.84 21.73
N VAL A 475 18.11 7.83 22.01
CA VAL A 475 18.50 6.72 22.89
C VAL A 475 19.37 5.71 22.14
N THR A 476 18.92 5.29 20.95
CA THR A 476 19.63 4.36 20.06
C THR A 476 21.06 4.84 19.78
N GLY A 477 22.03 3.95 19.92
CA GLY A 477 23.45 4.23 19.72
C GLY A 477 24.17 3.12 18.97
N LEU A 478 25.50 3.19 18.96
CA LEU A 478 26.35 2.21 18.29
C LEU A 478 26.15 0.80 18.86
N ILE A 479 26.01 0.70 20.19
CA ILE A 479 25.79 -0.57 20.89
C ILE A 479 24.44 -1.18 20.48
N THR A 480 23.40 -0.36 20.30
CA THR A 480 22.09 -0.83 19.85
C THR A 480 22.16 -1.46 18.45
N LEU A 481 22.92 -0.86 17.53
CA LEU A 481 23.18 -1.45 16.22
C LEU A 481 23.98 -2.76 16.33
N GLY A 482 24.97 -2.81 17.22
CA GLY A 482 25.77 -4.02 17.47
C GLY A 482 24.93 -5.21 17.95
N GLU A 483 23.98 -4.98 18.86
CA GLU A 483 23.07 -6.03 19.33
C GLU A 483 22.06 -6.48 18.26
N ILE A 484 21.56 -5.56 17.43
CA ILE A 484 20.73 -5.89 16.24
C ILE A 484 21.52 -6.77 15.25
N ALA A 485 22.78 -6.41 14.98
CA ALA A 485 23.66 -7.19 14.12
C ALA A 485 23.94 -8.59 14.71
N ARG A 486 24.15 -8.71 16.03
CA ARG A 486 24.27 -10.01 16.69
C ARG A 486 22.96 -10.81 16.64
N ASP A 487 21.81 -10.16 16.84
CA ASP A 487 20.49 -10.80 16.77
C ASP A 487 20.20 -11.40 15.39
N SER A 488 20.57 -10.73 14.30
CA SER A 488 20.44 -11.29 12.95
C SER A 488 21.16 -12.65 12.80
N ILE A 489 22.31 -12.85 13.46
CA ILE A 489 23.00 -14.13 13.50
C ILE A 489 22.29 -15.11 14.44
N ASN A 490 21.89 -14.65 15.65
CA ASN A 490 21.22 -15.48 16.65
C ASN A 490 19.89 -16.08 16.16
N PHE A 491 19.11 -15.33 15.38
CA PHE A 491 17.77 -15.72 14.89
C PHE A 491 17.75 -16.28 13.46
N SER A 492 18.90 -16.37 12.78
CA SER A 492 19.07 -17.16 11.56
C SER A 492 18.67 -18.64 11.74
N THR A 493 18.52 -19.39 10.66
CA THR A 493 18.33 -20.85 10.66
C THR A 493 19.62 -21.64 10.85
N LEU A 494 20.77 -20.97 10.95
CA LEU A 494 22.07 -21.63 11.20
C LEU A 494 22.00 -22.53 12.45
N GLY A 495 22.62 -23.71 12.35
CA GLY A 495 22.77 -24.64 13.46
C GLY A 495 23.69 -24.07 14.55
N PRO A 496 23.67 -24.63 15.79
CA PRO A 496 24.38 -24.05 16.92
C PRO A 496 25.90 -23.84 16.68
N ALA A 497 26.56 -24.77 16.00
CA ALA A 497 27.98 -24.65 15.66
C ALA A 497 28.24 -23.60 14.56
N GLU A 498 27.38 -23.52 13.54
CA GLU A 498 27.46 -22.49 12.49
C GLU A 498 27.27 -21.09 13.10
N LYS A 499 26.30 -20.94 14.01
CA LYS A 499 26.08 -19.69 14.77
C LYS A 499 27.29 -19.33 15.64
N GLN A 500 27.87 -20.27 16.37
CA GLN A 500 29.06 -19.98 17.20
C GLN A 500 30.23 -19.48 16.34
N THR A 501 30.46 -20.07 15.16
CA THR A 501 31.45 -19.58 14.20
C THR A 501 31.08 -18.18 13.69
N ALA A 502 29.83 -17.97 13.27
CA ALA A 502 29.37 -16.69 12.72
C ALA A 502 29.46 -15.54 13.74
N ILE A 503 29.09 -15.78 15.00
CA ILE A 503 29.27 -14.84 16.10
C ILE A 503 30.75 -14.54 16.32
N SER A 504 31.63 -15.56 16.34
CA SER A 504 33.07 -15.37 16.57
C SER A 504 33.74 -14.54 15.46
N VAL A 505 33.36 -14.77 14.20
CA VAL A 505 33.80 -13.98 13.04
C VAL A 505 33.24 -12.55 13.08
N TRP A 506 31.96 -12.39 13.43
CA TRP A 506 31.36 -11.07 13.60
C TRP A 506 32.01 -10.28 14.73
N GLU A 507 32.31 -10.90 15.88
CA GLU A 507 32.99 -10.22 17.00
C GLU A 507 34.44 -9.83 16.66
N LYS A 508 35.15 -10.64 15.87
CA LYS A 508 36.47 -10.26 15.31
C LYS A 508 36.37 -8.97 14.48
N ARG A 509 35.41 -8.90 13.55
CA ARG A 509 35.17 -7.73 12.69
C ARG A 509 34.61 -6.54 13.46
N TRP A 510 33.77 -6.77 14.47
CA TRP A 510 33.22 -5.73 15.35
C TRP A 510 34.33 -5.05 16.15
N ASN A 511 35.25 -5.81 16.75
CA ASN A 511 36.40 -5.24 17.45
C ASN A 511 37.31 -4.41 16.52
N GLN A 512 37.52 -4.84 15.28
CA GLN A 512 38.24 -4.04 14.26
C GLN A 512 37.51 -2.73 13.90
N PHE A 513 36.18 -2.77 13.81
CA PHE A 513 35.36 -1.59 13.55
C PHE A 513 35.34 -0.61 14.73
N ILE A 514 35.26 -1.12 15.97
CA ILE A 514 35.42 -0.34 17.21
C ILE A 514 36.80 0.32 17.25
N ASP A 515 37.86 -0.42 16.95
CA ASP A 515 39.23 0.12 16.89
C ASP A 515 39.35 1.25 15.85
N HIS A 516 38.75 1.08 14.66
CA HIS A 516 38.67 2.14 13.64
C HIS A 516 37.89 3.39 14.11
N ILE A 517 36.81 3.25 14.87
CA ILE A 517 36.10 4.40 15.45
C ILE A 517 36.96 5.09 16.52
N THR A 518 37.62 4.33 17.40
CA THR A 518 38.44 4.92 18.48
C THR A 518 39.72 5.62 18.02
N SER A 519 40.16 5.41 16.77
CA SER A 519 41.31 6.11 16.17
C SER A 519 40.95 7.42 15.44
N LEU A 520 39.66 7.80 15.39
CA LEU A 520 39.21 9.05 14.79
C LEU A 520 39.49 10.24 15.70
N ASP A 521 40.23 11.25 15.21
CA ASP A 521 40.28 12.55 15.88
C ASP A 521 38.97 13.32 15.66
N VAL A 522 38.18 13.42 16.74
CA VAL A 522 36.95 14.23 16.80
C VAL A 522 37.12 15.47 17.69
N SER A 523 38.33 15.80 18.15
CA SER A 523 38.58 16.87 19.13
C SER A 523 38.02 18.24 18.71
N GLY A 524 38.07 18.56 17.42
CA GLY A 524 37.53 19.80 16.84
C GLY A 524 36.00 19.84 16.68
N MET A 525 35.28 18.72 16.85
CA MET A 525 33.86 18.61 16.44
C MET A 525 32.85 19.07 17.49
N VAL A 526 33.26 19.39 18.73
CA VAL A 526 32.32 19.68 19.84
C VAL A 526 31.62 21.04 19.68
N PRO A 527 30.28 21.10 19.47
CA PRO A 527 29.57 22.38 19.43
C PRO A 527 29.47 22.97 20.84
N ARG A 528 29.81 24.26 21.00
CA ARG A 528 29.85 24.96 22.32
C ARG A 528 28.58 24.79 23.16
N ARG A 529 27.41 24.57 22.54
CA ARG A 529 26.09 24.42 23.19
C ARG A 529 25.93 23.11 23.97
N TRP A 530 26.69 22.06 23.66
CA TRP A 530 26.52 20.73 24.26
C TRP A 530 27.24 20.51 25.60
N ARG A 531 28.25 21.33 25.94
CA ARG A 531 28.96 21.27 27.25
C ARG A 531 28.05 21.43 28.49
N CYS A 532 26.78 21.82 28.31
CA CYS A 532 25.80 21.93 29.40
C CYS A 532 24.86 20.72 29.54
N ARG A 533 24.87 19.75 28.60
CA ARG A 533 23.99 18.56 28.65
C ARG A 533 24.63 17.32 29.30
N GLU A 534 25.94 17.33 29.54
CA GLU A 534 26.66 16.23 30.22
C GLU A 534 26.20 15.99 31.67
N LEU A 535 25.56 16.98 32.30
CA LEU A 535 24.95 16.91 33.64
C LEU A 535 23.73 15.97 33.74
N CYS A 536 23.47 15.13 32.73
CA CYS A 536 22.42 14.11 32.73
C CYS A 536 22.93 12.68 32.43
N ARG A 537 24.25 12.43 32.48
CA ARG A 537 24.77 11.06 32.70
C ARG A 537 24.97 10.84 34.21
N PRO A 538 24.48 9.75 34.81
CA PRO A 538 24.86 9.40 36.17
C PRO A 538 26.34 9.04 36.20
N ARG A 539 27.14 9.77 37.00
CA ARG A 539 28.46 9.26 37.40
C ARG A 539 28.24 8.06 38.31
N SER A 540 28.89 6.94 38.04
CA SER A 540 28.91 5.78 38.93
C SER A 540 29.69 6.12 40.21
N PRO A 541 29.06 6.08 41.40
CA PRO A 541 29.78 6.17 42.65
C PRO A 541 30.32 4.78 43.00
N ASP A 542 31.40 4.36 42.34
CA ASP A 542 32.35 3.34 42.82
C ASP A 542 33.52 3.15 41.84
N ASN A 543 34.61 3.87 42.08
CA ASN A 543 35.99 3.39 41.94
C ASN A 543 36.95 4.49 42.42
N HIS A 544 37.58 4.27 43.58
CA HIS A 544 38.67 5.12 44.04
C HIS A 544 39.98 4.76 43.34
N THR A 545 40.91 5.73 43.30
CA THR A 545 42.32 5.57 42.94
C THR A 545 42.63 4.91 41.59
N TYR A 546 42.74 5.74 40.55
CA TYR A 546 44.01 5.82 39.81
C TYR A 546 44.38 7.28 39.56
N LEU A 547 45.54 7.70 40.09
CA LEU A 547 46.20 8.95 39.73
C LEU A 547 47.16 8.64 38.57
N LEU A 548 47.07 9.40 37.48
CA LEU A 548 48.15 9.55 36.52
C LEU A 548 48.44 11.05 36.36
N SER A 549 49.71 11.41 36.53
CA SER A 549 50.18 12.76 36.73
C SER A 549 50.93 13.29 35.51
N PHE A 550 50.35 14.29 34.85
CA PHE A 550 50.97 15.19 33.88
C PHE A 550 50.29 16.56 34.10
N ASP A 551 50.96 17.70 34.23
CA ASP A 551 52.40 18.02 34.16
C ASP A 551 52.76 19.12 35.17
N THR A 552 54.04 19.23 35.51
CA THR A 552 54.78 20.52 35.43
C THR A 552 56.28 20.26 35.59
N LEU A 553 57.08 20.65 34.59
CA LEU A 553 58.48 21.00 34.78
C LEU A 553 58.72 22.44 34.29
N SER A 554 59.71 23.06 34.91
CA SER A 554 60.24 24.42 34.72
C SER A 554 60.67 24.76 33.28
N ALA A 555 60.87 26.02 32.87
CA ALA A 555 60.47 27.38 33.33
C ALA A 555 61.14 28.40 32.36
N VAL A 556 61.33 29.67 32.81
CA VAL A 556 62.31 30.66 32.31
C VAL A 556 61.94 31.46 31.03
N GLU A 557 61.55 32.73 31.26
CA GLU A 557 61.95 33.98 30.55
C GLU A 557 61.74 34.14 29.01
N ALA A 558 61.72 35.34 28.40
CA ALA A 558 61.31 36.71 28.78
C ALA A 558 61.38 37.61 27.51
N VAL A 559 61.14 38.94 27.63
CA VAL A 559 61.50 40.00 26.63
C VAL A 559 60.64 39.96 25.33
N SER A 560 59.62 40.83 25.18
CA SER A 560 59.61 42.12 24.42
C SER A 560 59.67 41.97 22.88
N ASP A 561 59.09 42.84 22.05
CA ASP A 561 58.79 44.27 22.23
C ASP A 561 57.52 44.81 21.51
N GLN A 562 57.36 46.13 21.64
CA GLN A 562 56.52 47.16 20.96
C GLN A 562 56.01 46.88 19.51
N GLU A 563 54.97 47.54 18.96
CA GLU A 563 54.65 48.99 18.96
C GLU A 563 53.14 49.40 18.99
N SER A 564 52.94 50.73 19.03
CA SER A 564 51.73 51.58 18.89
C SER A 564 50.75 51.23 17.73
N ASP A 565 49.50 51.73 17.68
CA ASP A 565 49.07 53.12 17.91
C ASP A 565 47.59 53.31 18.41
N SER A 566 47.30 54.54 18.79
CA SER A 566 46.03 55.21 19.15
C SER A 566 45.02 55.32 17.98
N THR A 567 43.73 55.65 18.12
CA THR A 567 42.93 56.53 19.02
C THR A 567 41.49 55.95 19.15
N ARG A 568 40.63 56.15 20.17
CA ARG A 568 40.24 57.22 21.14
C ARG A 568 39.01 58.06 20.70
N LYS A 569 37.93 58.01 21.52
CA LYS A 569 36.61 58.73 21.50
C LYS A 569 35.47 57.93 20.82
N ARG A 570 34.29 57.69 21.43
CA ARG A 570 33.19 58.59 21.93
C ARG A 570 32.36 59.21 20.78
N SER A 571 31.02 59.28 20.79
CA SER A 571 30.03 59.02 21.88
C SER A 571 28.55 59.15 21.45
N ARG A 572 27.63 58.67 22.32
CA ARG A 572 26.24 59.15 22.61
C ARG A 572 25.09 58.82 21.63
N SER A 573 23.99 58.31 22.22
CA SER A 573 22.59 58.36 21.75
C SER A 573 21.99 59.79 21.89
N PRO A 574 20.79 60.11 21.35
CA PRO A 574 19.51 59.80 22.04
C PRO A 574 18.22 59.66 21.15
N SER A 575 17.07 59.32 21.78
CA SER A 575 15.67 59.89 21.63
C SER A 575 15.07 60.24 20.24
N ASP A 576 13.76 60.13 19.93
CA ASP A 576 12.56 59.68 20.69
C ASP A 576 11.30 59.50 19.79
N SER A 577 10.12 59.33 20.40
CA SER A 577 8.72 59.36 19.89
C SER A 577 8.13 57.99 19.48
N GLU A 578 7.08 57.40 20.08
CA GLU A 578 5.85 57.80 20.82
C GLU A 578 4.59 58.10 19.98
N HIS A 579 3.62 57.17 20.00
CA HIS A 579 2.23 57.31 20.53
C HIS A 579 1.61 55.88 20.54
N GLN A 580 1.25 55.26 21.68
CA GLN A 580 0.06 55.46 22.55
C GLN A 580 -1.29 55.16 21.83
N LYS A 581 -2.29 54.47 22.41
CA LYS A 581 -2.70 54.42 23.84
C LYS A 581 -3.68 53.26 24.19
N HIS A 582 -3.49 52.62 25.36
CA HIS A 582 -4.51 52.05 26.29
C HIS A 582 -5.49 50.92 25.82
N HIS A 583 -6.01 50.02 26.69
CA HIS A 583 -6.49 50.17 28.07
C HIS A 583 -6.16 49.02 29.07
N LYS A 584 -6.11 49.34 30.37
CA LYS A 584 -6.34 48.43 31.53
C LYS A 584 -7.84 48.49 31.92
N ARG A 585 -8.44 47.61 32.74
CA ARG A 585 -8.11 46.98 34.05
C ARG A 585 -9.04 45.72 34.20
N ALA A 586 -9.08 44.87 35.24
CA ALA A 586 -8.52 44.82 36.60
C ALA A 586 -8.40 43.35 37.12
N ASN A 587 -8.27 43.16 38.44
CA ASN A 587 -8.36 41.87 39.16
C ASN A 587 -8.95 42.14 40.57
N THR A 588 -9.76 41.21 41.10
CA THR A 588 -10.25 41.17 42.49
C THR A 588 -10.51 39.71 42.90
N GLY A 589 -9.97 39.28 44.05
CA GLY A 589 -10.25 37.97 44.63
C GLY A 589 -10.77 38.10 46.07
N ALA A 590 -11.39 37.03 46.57
CA ALA A 590 -11.80 36.87 47.97
C ALA A 590 -11.78 35.38 48.35
N THR A 591 -11.56 35.09 49.63
CA THR A 591 -11.45 33.73 50.20
C THR A 591 -12.42 33.53 51.34
N SER A 592 -13.01 32.34 51.47
CA SER A 592 -13.68 31.90 52.70
C SER A 592 -13.59 30.39 52.87
N THR A 593 -13.51 29.96 54.13
CA THR A 593 -13.62 28.59 54.65
C THR A 593 -15.05 28.02 54.43
N SER A 594 -15.40 26.75 54.67
CA SER A 594 -14.90 25.79 55.68
C SER A 594 -15.22 24.32 55.35
N ASP A 595 -14.66 23.43 56.18
CA ASP A 595 -14.95 22.01 56.45
C ASP A 595 -16.34 21.46 56.08
N ASP A 596 -16.41 20.19 55.67
CA ASP A 596 -16.73 19.12 56.65
C ASP A 596 -16.23 17.73 56.19
N SER A 597 -16.34 16.72 57.04
CA SER A 597 -15.73 15.39 56.89
C SER A 597 -16.75 14.24 56.95
N HIS A 598 -16.46 13.10 56.30
CA HIS A 598 -16.47 11.77 56.94
C HIS A 598 -16.16 10.62 55.95
N ALA A 599 -15.40 9.64 56.43
CA ALA A 599 -15.41 8.24 55.96
C ALA A 599 -15.86 7.35 57.13
N PRO A 600 -16.28 6.09 56.88
CA PRO A 600 -15.40 4.99 57.30
C PRO A 600 -15.39 3.73 56.40
N THR A 601 -14.19 3.33 55.99
CA THR A 601 -13.47 2.06 56.25
C THR A 601 -14.22 0.72 56.48
N ILE A 602 -13.52 -0.40 56.11
CA ILE A 602 -13.69 -1.83 56.50
C ILE A 602 -14.68 -2.66 55.65
N SER A 603 -14.43 -3.93 55.24
CA SER A 603 -13.20 -4.72 54.89
C SER A 603 -13.58 -6.10 54.30
N LEU A 604 -12.67 -6.76 53.53
CA LEU A 604 -12.53 -8.24 53.36
C LEU A 604 -13.73 -9.06 52.79
N SER A 605 -13.62 -10.26 52.18
CA SER A 605 -12.50 -11.09 51.65
C SER A 605 -13.01 -12.17 50.67
N SER A 606 -12.08 -12.93 50.07
CA SER A 606 -12.16 -14.37 49.69
C SER A 606 -13.12 -14.89 48.59
N ALA A 607 -12.55 -15.71 47.70
CA ALA A 607 -13.20 -16.71 46.81
C ALA A 607 -13.36 -18.07 47.56
N PRO A 608 -13.66 -19.29 46.99
CA PRO A 608 -13.62 -19.72 45.57
C PRO A 608 -14.62 -20.83 45.07
N ALA A 609 -14.46 -21.21 43.78
CA ALA A 609 -14.49 -22.57 43.17
C ALA A 609 -15.78 -23.44 42.92
N SER A 610 -15.75 -24.09 41.73
CA SER A 610 -16.12 -25.48 41.35
C SER A 610 -17.57 -26.05 41.39
N ALA A 611 -18.22 -26.09 40.22
CA ALA A 611 -18.56 -27.26 39.35
C ALA A 611 -19.33 -28.54 39.83
N ILE A 612 -19.87 -29.29 38.82
CA ILE A 612 -20.23 -30.75 38.75
C ILE A 612 -21.75 -31.16 38.68
N ILE A 613 -22.25 -31.32 37.42
CA ILE A 613 -22.84 -32.52 36.76
C ILE A 613 -24.22 -33.15 37.15
N ASN A 614 -24.85 -33.77 36.12
CA ASN A 614 -26.00 -34.71 36.02
C ASN A 614 -27.45 -34.16 36.00
N ASP A 615 -28.47 -34.85 35.43
CA ASP A 615 -28.66 -35.74 34.24
C ASP A 615 -29.99 -36.53 34.39
N VAL A 616 -30.90 -36.53 33.40
CA VAL A 616 -32.05 -37.47 33.25
C VAL A 616 -32.45 -37.58 31.75
N THR A 617 -32.86 -38.77 31.31
CA THR A 617 -33.19 -39.15 29.91
C THR A 617 -34.70 -39.47 29.68
N MET A 618 -35.04 -40.17 28.58
CA MET A 618 -36.35 -40.74 28.12
C MET A 618 -37.15 -39.88 27.11
N THR A 619 -37.81 -40.37 26.04
CA THR A 619 -37.76 -41.60 25.19
C THR A 619 -38.60 -41.35 23.91
N ASP A 620 -38.42 -42.15 22.84
CA ASP A 620 -39.14 -42.06 21.55
C ASP A 620 -40.31 -43.08 21.43
N PRO A 621 -41.31 -42.89 20.53
CA PRO A 621 -41.62 -43.95 19.54
C PRO A 621 -42.22 -43.51 18.18
N SER A 622 -42.20 -44.44 17.21
CA SER A 622 -42.76 -44.36 15.82
C SER A 622 -44.23 -44.89 15.71
N SER A 623 -44.95 -45.03 14.57
CA SER A 623 -44.60 -45.23 13.13
C SER A 623 -45.82 -45.07 12.15
N THR A 624 -45.58 -45.15 10.82
CA THR A 624 -46.50 -45.54 9.68
C THR A 624 -47.69 -44.62 9.27
N VAL A 625 -48.23 -44.56 8.01
CA VAL A 625 -48.03 -45.24 6.69
C VAL A 625 -48.46 -44.33 5.48
N ASP A 626 -47.86 -44.52 4.29
CA ASP A 626 -48.32 -44.48 2.85
C ASP A 626 -49.31 -43.40 2.30
N ASP A 627 -49.53 -43.11 0.99
CA ASP A 627 -49.17 -43.76 -0.31
C ASP A 627 -49.23 -42.80 -1.56
N THR A 628 -48.77 -43.29 -2.74
CA THR A 628 -49.04 -42.93 -4.17
C THR A 628 -48.60 -41.60 -4.85
N ALA A 629 -48.54 -41.62 -6.20
CA ALA A 629 -47.88 -40.64 -7.10
C ALA A 629 -48.46 -40.63 -8.56
N ALA A 630 -47.72 -40.06 -9.54
CA ALA A 630 -47.94 -40.02 -11.02
C ALA A 630 -48.91 -38.91 -11.56
N SER A 631 -48.83 -38.41 -12.81
CA SER A 631 -47.76 -38.37 -13.85
C SER A 631 -48.07 -37.35 -14.98
N THR A 632 -47.09 -37.08 -15.85
CA THR A 632 -47.18 -36.24 -17.08
C THR A 632 -48.07 -36.84 -18.19
N PRO A 633 -48.38 -36.09 -19.26
CA PRO A 633 -47.64 -36.33 -20.51
C PRO A 633 -47.31 -35.07 -21.36
N SER A 634 -46.30 -35.22 -22.22
CA SER A 634 -45.93 -34.29 -23.31
C SER A 634 -46.40 -34.83 -24.67
N ASN A 635 -46.27 -34.04 -25.74
CA ASN A 635 -46.52 -34.53 -27.11
C ASN A 635 -45.65 -33.82 -28.15
N GLN A 636 -45.21 -34.54 -29.19
CA GLN A 636 -44.45 -34.06 -30.36
C GLN A 636 -44.87 -34.88 -31.59
N THR A 637 -44.96 -34.27 -32.78
CA THR A 637 -44.74 -34.97 -34.06
C THR A 637 -44.54 -34.01 -35.26
N ASP A 638 -43.78 -34.52 -36.24
CA ASP A 638 -43.09 -33.90 -37.38
C ASP A 638 -43.89 -33.29 -38.56
N GLN A 639 -43.33 -32.19 -39.13
CA GLN A 639 -42.98 -31.96 -40.57
C GLN A 639 -44.05 -31.94 -41.72
N PRO A 640 -43.70 -31.59 -42.99
CA PRO A 640 -42.74 -30.58 -43.54
C PRO A 640 -43.31 -29.78 -44.78
N ARG A 641 -42.43 -28.96 -45.44
CA ARG A 641 -42.52 -28.39 -46.82
C ARG A 641 -43.49 -27.18 -47.05
N GLN A 642 -43.31 -26.29 -48.05
CA GLN A 642 -42.13 -25.76 -48.80
C GLN A 642 -42.49 -24.43 -49.50
N ASP A 643 -41.47 -23.61 -49.79
CA ASP A 643 -41.27 -22.67 -50.93
C ASP A 643 -42.24 -21.50 -51.28
N ALA A 644 -41.62 -20.30 -51.37
CA ALA A 644 -41.60 -19.37 -52.53
C ALA A 644 -42.21 -17.93 -52.47
N ASP A 645 -41.47 -17.04 -53.14
CA ASP A 645 -41.77 -15.76 -53.82
C ASP A 645 -42.14 -14.43 -53.13
N HIS A 646 -41.15 -13.51 -53.13
CA HIS A 646 -41.14 -12.20 -53.84
C HIS A 646 -42.45 -11.38 -53.99
N LYS A 647 -42.49 -10.04 -53.83
CA LYS A 647 -41.59 -9.03 -54.43
C LYS A 647 -41.86 -7.58 -53.94
N VAL A 648 -40.84 -6.73 -54.14
CA VAL A 648 -40.79 -5.25 -54.07
C VAL A 648 -42.00 -4.48 -54.63
N SER A 649 -42.30 -3.31 -54.04
CA SER A 649 -42.90 -2.16 -54.76
C SER A 649 -42.36 -0.81 -54.24
N SER A 650 -42.43 0.24 -55.07
CA SER A 650 -41.87 1.57 -54.85
C SER A 650 -42.60 2.66 -55.67
N GLY A 651 -42.73 3.88 -55.14
CA GLY A 651 -43.30 5.07 -55.79
C GLY A 651 -43.63 6.14 -54.74
N GLU A 652 -43.10 7.38 -54.76
CA GLU A 652 -43.31 8.51 -55.71
C GLU A 652 -44.59 9.33 -55.41
N ALA A 653 -44.66 10.67 -55.59
CA ALA A 653 -43.64 11.74 -55.71
C ALA A 653 -44.33 13.15 -55.68
N MET A 654 -43.55 14.24 -55.83
CA MET A 654 -43.94 15.62 -56.24
C MET A 654 -44.76 16.49 -55.25
N THR A 655 -44.83 17.85 -55.23
CA THR A 655 -44.12 19.06 -55.79
C THR A 655 -44.77 20.31 -55.10
N VAL A 656 -44.47 21.63 -55.20
CA VAL A 656 -43.52 22.61 -55.83
C VAL A 656 -43.64 23.94 -54.97
N SER A 657 -42.88 25.05 -55.06
CA SER A 657 -41.64 25.50 -55.74
C SER A 657 -41.11 26.83 -55.16
N ALA A 658 -39.78 27.01 -55.18
CA ALA A 658 -38.98 28.23 -55.44
C ALA A 658 -39.46 29.68 -55.16
N SER A 659 -38.57 30.47 -54.51
CA SER A 659 -38.07 31.78 -54.99
C SER A 659 -36.80 32.20 -54.21
N ASP A 660 -35.99 33.12 -54.72
CA ASP A 660 -34.59 33.33 -54.30
C ASP A 660 -34.17 34.81 -54.08
N SER A 661 -33.04 35.00 -53.39
CA SER A 661 -32.14 36.18 -53.35
C SER A 661 -32.48 37.44 -52.51
N THR A 662 -31.68 37.61 -51.45
CA THR A 662 -31.01 38.85 -50.98
C THR A 662 -31.80 40.15 -50.67
N THR A 663 -31.79 40.56 -49.40
CA THR A 663 -30.99 41.73 -48.92
C THR A 663 -30.88 41.73 -47.39
N SER A 664 -29.95 42.51 -46.81
CA SER A 664 -29.48 42.32 -45.42
C SER A 664 -29.44 43.60 -44.58
N SER A 665 -30.01 43.57 -43.36
CA SER A 665 -29.40 44.15 -42.14
C SER A 665 -30.25 43.98 -40.87
N SER A 666 -29.66 43.33 -39.86
CA SER A 666 -29.85 43.52 -38.40
C SER A 666 -31.12 44.14 -37.80
N SER A 667 -31.87 43.34 -37.03
CA SER A 667 -32.22 43.67 -35.62
C SER A 667 -32.61 42.41 -34.85
N THR A 668 -32.21 42.30 -33.58
CA THR A 668 -32.29 41.06 -32.80
C THR A 668 -33.59 40.92 -32.01
N ALA A 669 -34.17 39.72 -32.00
CA ALA A 669 -35.12 39.24 -30.99
C ALA A 669 -34.54 37.97 -30.33
N PRO A 670 -34.84 37.67 -29.05
CA PRO A 670 -34.14 36.61 -28.32
C PRO A 670 -34.48 35.20 -28.82
N ALA A 671 -33.48 34.33 -28.83
CA ALA A 671 -33.67 32.90 -29.07
C ALA A 671 -34.51 32.25 -27.94
N PRO A 672 -35.24 31.16 -28.21
CA PRO A 672 -35.89 30.38 -27.16
C PRO A 672 -34.84 29.83 -26.17
N PRO A 673 -35.21 29.62 -24.89
CA PRO A 673 -34.29 29.05 -23.91
C PRO A 673 -33.84 27.64 -24.33
N PRO A 674 -32.59 27.24 -24.03
CA PRO A 674 -32.10 25.91 -24.36
C PRO A 674 -32.92 24.82 -23.65
N PRO A 675 -33.03 23.62 -24.24
CA PRO A 675 -33.80 22.53 -23.63
C PRO A 675 -33.21 22.15 -22.27
N SER A 676 -34.04 22.25 -21.23
CA SER A 676 -33.69 21.90 -19.85
C SER A 676 -33.20 20.46 -19.76
N ALA A 677 -32.00 20.25 -19.20
CA ALA A 677 -31.40 18.93 -19.09
C ALA A 677 -32.30 17.96 -18.29
N HIS A 678 -32.46 16.74 -18.81
CA HIS A 678 -33.21 15.67 -18.16
C HIS A 678 -32.36 14.93 -17.12
N ILE A 679 -32.92 14.69 -15.94
CA ILE A 679 -32.28 13.94 -14.85
C ILE A 679 -33.17 12.79 -14.39
N HIS A 680 -32.54 11.76 -13.80
CA HIS A 680 -33.21 10.68 -13.09
C HIS A 680 -32.59 10.53 -11.69
N MET A 681 -33.35 10.87 -10.65
CA MET A 681 -32.92 10.80 -9.26
C MET A 681 -33.60 9.63 -8.53
N ARG A 682 -32.89 9.04 -7.57
CA ARG A 682 -33.33 7.89 -6.77
C ARG A 682 -33.16 8.22 -5.29
N CYS A 683 -34.08 7.77 -4.44
CA CYS A 683 -33.96 7.88 -3.00
C CYS A 683 -34.62 6.71 -2.27
N LEU A 684 -34.19 6.49 -1.04
CA LEU A 684 -34.82 5.57 -0.09
C LEU A 684 -35.89 6.32 0.71
N ILE A 685 -37.09 5.75 0.79
CA ILE A 685 -38.22 6.25 1.60
C ILE A 685 -38.79 5.10 2.43
N VAL A 686 -39.36 5.38 3.61
CA VAL A 686 -39.99 4.34 4.42
C VAL A 686 -41.33 3.89 3.82
N THR A 687 -41.71 2.64 4.05
CA THR A 687 -42.93 2.03 3.48
C THR A 687 -44.23 2.75 3.90
N GLN A 688 -44.22 3.44 5.04
CA GLN A 688 -45.31 4.32 5.49
C GLN A 688 -45.46 5.54 4.55
N ASP A 689 -44.42 6.36 4.42
CA ASP A 689 -44.39 7.53 3.54
C ASP A 689 -44.66 7.15 2.08
N ALA A 690 -44.11 6.01 1.63
CA ALA A 690 -44.39 5.44 0.31
C ALA A 690 -45.90 5.20 0.07
N SER A 691 -46.65 4.85 1.10
CA SER A 691 -48.10 4.65 1.02
C SER A 691 -48.86 5.98 0.96
N ILE A 692 -48.38 7.00 1.69
CA ILE A 692 -48.92 8.37 1.67
C ILE A 692 -48.68 9.03 0.29
N ILE A 693 -47.49 8.85 -0.30
CA ILE A 693 -47.12 9.36 -1.63
C ILE A 693 -47.97 8.72 -2.74
N ILE A 694 -48.27 7.42 -2.64
CA ILE A 694 -49.11 6.72 -3.65
C ILE A 694 -50.58 7.14 -3.50
N GLY A 695 -51.13 7.10 -2.29
CA GLY A 695 -52.54 7.38 -2.02
C GLY A 695 -53.49 6.29 -2.52
N LYS A 696 -54.77 6.37 -2.12
CA LYS A 696 -55.79 5.39 -2.52
C LYS A 696 -55.96 5.40 -4.04
N GLY A 697 -55.80 4.24 -4.69
CA GLY A 697 -55.88 4.11 -6.15
C GLY A 697 -54.77 4.83 -6.93
N GLY A 698 -53.68 5.25 -6.28
CA GLY A 698 -52.62 6.04 -6.93
C GLY A 698 -52.95 7.53 -7.11
N ALA A 699 -54.03 8.03 -6.50
CA ALA A 699 -54.48 9.41 -6.69
C ALA A 699 -53.42 10.46 -6.33
N HIS A 700 -52.70 10.29 -5.20
CA HIS A 700 -51.71 11.27 -4.75
C HIS A 700 -50.48 11.31 -5.68
N VAL A 701 -49.97 10.14 -6.11
CA VAL A 701 -48.81 10.11 -7.03
C VAL A 701 -49.18 10.63 -8.42
N ASN A 702 -50.45 10.48 -8.84
CA ASN A 702 -50.95 11.10 -10.08
C ASN A 702 -51.03 12.62 -9.96
N GLU A 703 -51.59 13.16 -8.87
CA GLU A 703 -51.64 14.61 -8.61
C GLU A 703 -50.22 15.23 -8.54
N ILE A 704 -49.26 14.53 -7.93
CA ILE A 704 -47.85 14.96 -7.89
C ILE A 704 -47.24 14.94 -9.30
N ARG A 705 -47.49 13.90 -10.13
CA ARG A 705 -47.03 13.85 -11.53
C ARG A 705 -47.60 15.01 -12.34
N GLU A 706 -48.89 15.30 -12.19
CA GLU A 706 -49.60 16.38 -12.88
C GLU A 706 -49.06 17.77 -12.49
N LYS A 707 -49.01 18.09 -11.19
CA LYS A 707 -48.50 19.40 -10.73
C LYS A 707 -46.99 19.59 -10.93
N SER A 708 -46.19 18.52 -11.01
CA SER A 708 -44.73 18.63 -11.24
C SER A 708 -44.30 18.57 -12.69
N GLY A 709 -45.00 17.80 -13.54
CA GLY A 709 -44.52 17.40 -14.87
C GLY A 709 -43.47 16.27 -14.83
N ALA A 710 -43.16 15.69 -13.67
CA ALA A 710 -42.15 14.64 -13.52
C ALA A 710 -42.75 13.23 -13.44
N ARG A 711 -42.00 12.25 -13.96
CA ARG A 711 -42.31 10.82 -13.86
C ARG A 711 -41.89 10.29 -12.48
N VAL A 712 -42.85 10.21 -11.56
CA VAL A 712 -42.68 9.63 -10.22
C VAL A 712 -43.03 8.14 -10.19
N MET A 713 -42.15 7.26 -9.69
CA MET A 713 -42.36 5.81 -9.59
C MET A 713 -41.79 5.23 -8.28
N VAL A 714 -42.62 4.51 -7.52
CA VAL A 714 -42.22 3.83 -6.27
C VAL A 714 -42.06 2.33 -6.53
N SER A 715 -40.99 1.70 -6.03
CA SER A 715 -40.81 0.24 -6.10
C SER A 715 -41.91 -0.51 -5.34
N GLU A 716 -42.11 -1.78 -5.66
CA GLU A 716 -42.95 -2.67 -4.85
C GLU A 716 -42.44 -2.79 -3.41
N SER A 717 -43.31 -3.25 -2.51
CA SER A 717 -42.99 -3.41 -1.08
C SER A 717 -42.45 -4.82 -0.83
N ILE A 718 -41.22 -4.93 -0.33
CA ILE A 718 -40.59 -6.22 -0.05
C ILE A 718 -40.89 -6.63 1.40
N PRO A 719 -41.45 -7.82 1.66
CA PRO A 719 -41.73 -8.28 3.02
C PRO A 719 -40.46 -8.28 3.90
N GLY A 720 -40.55 -7.65 5.06
CA GLY A 720 -39.43 -7.52 6.00
C GLY A 720 -38.47 -6.36 5.74
N ASN A 721 -38.62 -5.59 4.66
CA ASN A 721 -37.83 -4.37 4.44
C ASN A 721 -38.65 -3.11 4.78
N PRO A 722 -38.18 -2.22 5.69
CA PRO A 722 -38.87 -0.98 6.03
C PRO A 722 -38.73 0.12 4.97
N GLU A 723 -37.81 0.00 4.01
CA GLU A 723 -37.53 1.00 2.98
C GLU A 723 -37.88 0.53 1.55
N ARG A 724 -38.31 1.48 0.72
CA ARG A 724 -38.66 1.32 -0.70
C ARG A 724 -37.90 2.36 -1.53
N ILE A 725 -37.67 2.06 -2.80
CA ILE A 725 -36.97 2.96 -3.72
C ILE A 725 -37.99 3.85 -4.43
N LEU A 726 -37.86 5.16 -4.28
CA LEU A 726 -38.56 6.17 -5.04
C LEU A 726 -37.64 6.68 -6.17
N ASN A 727 -38.14 6.64 -7.40
CA ASN A 727 -37.46 7.10 -8.61
C ASN A 727 -38.25 8.27 -9.20
N VAL A 728 -37.57 9.35 -9.55
CA VAL A 728 -38.18 10.58 -10.11
C VAL A 728 -37.34 11.03 -11.31
N SER A 729 -37.98 11.23 -12.47
CA SER A 729 -37.27 11.70 -13.68
C SER A 729 -38.06 12.66 -14.56
N GLY A 730 -37.33 13.47 -15.32
CA GLY A 730 -37.84 14.55 -16.18
C GLY A 730 -36.84 15.71 -16.28
N PRO A 731 -37.25 16.87 -16.78
CA PRO A 731 -36.52 18.13 -16.61
C PRO A 731 -36.16 18.39 -15.15
N LEU A 732 -35.00 19.01 -14.89
CA LEU A 732 -34.54 19.29 -13.53
C LEU A 732 -35.59 20.02 -12.68
N ASP A 733 -36.19 21.10 -13.21
CA ASP A 733 -37.20 21.90 -12.50
C ASP A 733 -38.45 21.07 -12.12
N ALA A 734 -38.85 20.15 -13.00
CA ALA A 734 -39.95 19.22 -12.74
C ALA A 734 -39.59 18.22 -11.63
N VAL A 735 -38.37 17.67 -11.67
CA VAL A 735 -37.86 16.72 -10.67
C VAL A 735 -37.73 17.39 -9.30
N SER A 736 -37.13 18.58 -9.22
CA SER A 736 -36.96 19.32 -7.97
C SER A 736 -38.31 19.73 -7.37
N LYS A 737 -39.25 20.21 -8.21
CA LYS A 737 -40.63 20.53 -7.81
C LYS A 737 -41.38 19.29 -7.30
N ALA A 738 -41.20 18.13 -7.94
CA ALA A 738 -41.79 16.88 -7.48
C ALA A 738 -41.35 16.50 -6.06
N PHE A 739 -40.06 16.64 -5.73
CA PHE A 739 -39.57 16.39 -4.37
C PHE A 739 -40.16 17.36 -3.32
N GLY A 740 -40.35 18.64 -3.68
CA GLY A 740 -41.07 19.60 -2.83
C GLY A 740 -42.54 19.21 -2.59
N LEU A 741 -43.25 18.74 -3.62
CA LEU A 741 -44.64 18.27 -3.50
C LEU A 741 -44.73 16.95 -2.70
N ILE A 742 -43.75 16.05 -2.84
CA ILE A 742 -43.64 14.82 -2.06
C ILE A 742 -43.53 15.14 -0.56
N VAL A 743 -42.66 16.07 -0.18
CA VAL A 743 -42.51 16.48 1.24
C VAL A 743 -43.80 17.10 1.77
N ARG A 744 -44.45 17.99 1.00
CA ARG A 744 -45.77 18.54 1.37
C ARG A 744 -46.81 17.43 1.58
N ARG A 745 -46.86 16.41 0.72
CA ARG A 745 -47.80 15.29 0.87
C ARG A 745 -47.48 14.35 2.04
N ILE A 746 -46.20 14.23 2.45
CA ILE A 746 -45.80 13.52 3.69
C ILE A 746 -46.22 14.32 4.94
N ASN A 747 -46.20 15.65 4.87
CA ASN A 747 -46.60 16.56 5.94
C ASN A 747 -48.11 16.84 6.02
N ASP A 748 -48.89 16.46 5.01
CA ASP A 748 -50.28 16.89 4.77
C ASP A 748 -50.42 18.44 4.60
N GLU A 749 -49.39 19.08 4.03
CA GLU A 749 -49.33 20.51 3.76
C GLU A 749 -49.93 20.85 2.36
N PRO A 750 -50.70 21.95 2.22
CA PRO A 750 -51.23 22.38 0.93
C PRO A 750 -50.14 22.69 -0.12
N PHE A 751 -50.32 22.16 -1.32
CA PHE A 751 -49.35 22.26 -2.42
C PHE A 751 -49.02 23.68 -2.89
N ASP A 752 -49.96 24.61 -2.73
CA ASP A 752 -49.87 25.97 -3.28
C ASP A 752 -49.55 27.02 -2.19
N VAL A 753 -49.17 26.57 -0.98
CA VAL A 753 -48.78 27.41 0.18
C VAL A 753 -47.26 27.28 0.42
N PRO A 754 -46.49 28.40 0.52
CA PRO A 754 -45.06 28.37 0.88
C PRO A 754 -44.79 27.76 2.26
N SER A 755 -43.66 27.08 2.44
CA SER A 755 -43.20 26.64 3.77
C SER A 755 -42.91 27.86 4.66
N VAL A 756 -43.42 27.83 5.90
CA VAL A 756 -43.24 28.91 6.88
C VAL A 756 -42.23 28.51 7.97
N PRO A 757 -41.63 29.46 8.72
CA PRO A 757 -40.85 29.13 9.91
C PRO A 757 -41.70 28.37 10.93
N GLY A 758 -41.47 27.05 11.04
CA GLY A 758 -42.30 26.12 11.82
C GLY A 758 -42.92 24.97 11.03
N SER A 759 -42.90 25.01 9.68
CA SER A 759 -43.25 23.85 8.82
C SER A 759 -42.42 22.62 9.18
N ARG A 760 -43.00 21.43 9.01
CA ARG A 760 -42.39 20.17 9.44
C ARG A 760 -41.23 19.79 8.53
N ALA A 761 -40.04 19.58 9.12
CA ALA A 761 -38.89 19.08 8.38
C ALA A 761 -38.98 17.56 8.14
N VAL A 762 -38.60 17.12 6.94
CA VAL A 762 -38.51 15.71 6.52
C VAL A 762 -37.06 15.45 6.08
N THR A 763 -36.61 14.19 6.07
CA THR A 763 -35.29 13.80 5.57
C THR A 763 -35.42 12.84 4.39
N ILE A 764 -34.94 13.26 3.22
CA ILE A 764 -34.91 12.44 1.99
C ILE A 764 -33.52 11.85 1.80
N LYS A 765 -33.42 10.53 1.66
CA LYS A 765 -32.16 9.77 1.50
C LYS A 765 -31.86 9.56 0.01
N PHE A 766 -31.29 10.54 -0.67
CA PHE A 766 -30.89 10.39 -2.08
C PHE A 766 -29.78 9.35 -2.25
N MET A 767 -29.86 8.58 -3.33
CA MET A 767 -28.90 7.54 -3.70
C MET A 767 -28.01 8.10 -4.80
N ILE A 768 -26.76 8.42 -4.46
CA ILE A 768 -25.81 9.09 -5.35
C ILE A 768 -24.65 8.12 -5.65
N PRO A 769 -24.29 7.85 -6.92
CA PRO A 769 -23.10 7.06 -7.24
C PRO A 769 -21.86 7.63 -6.55
N ASN A 770 -21.00 6.79 -5.96
CA ASN A 770 -19.81 7.23 -5.24
C ASN A 770 -18.91 8.14 -6.10
N SER A 771 -18.79 7.82 -7.38
CA SER A 771 -18.10 8.62 -8.42
C SER A 771 -18.62 10.06 -8.56
N ARG A 772 -19.88 10.33 -8.23
CA ARG A 772 -20.51 11.67 -8.32
C ARG A 772 -20.72 12.34 -6.96
N MET A 773 -20.64 11.58 -5.85
CA MET A 773 -20.76 12.12 -4.49
C MET A 773 -19.71 13.20 -4.22
N GLY A 774 -18.47 13.03 -4.71
CA GLY A 774 -17.40 14.01 -4.58
C GLY A 774 -17.72 15.38 -5.20
N SER A 775 -18.50 15.41 -6.29
CA SER A 775 -18.95 16.67 -6.93
C SER A 775 -19.98 17.42 -6.08
N VAL A 776 -20.86 16.68 -5.39
CA VAL A 776 -21.88 17.28 -4.50
C VAL A 776 -21.25 17.76 -3.19
N ILE A 777 -20.21 17.07 -2.68
CA ILE A 777 -19.44 17.50 -1.51
C ILE A 777 -18.55 18.71 -1.84
N GLY A 778 -17.81 18.66 -2.94
CA GLY A 778 -16.80 19.67 -3.30
C GLY A 778 -15.53 19.60 -2.45
N LYS A 779 -14.47 20.30 -2.87
CA LYS A 779 -13.19 20.34 -2.13
C LYS A 779 -13.42 20.87 -0.72
N GLN A 780 -12.94 20.18 0.31
CA GLN A 780 -13.13 20.52 1.73
C GLN A 780 -14.62 20.71 2.16
N GLY A 781 -15.58 20.11 1.44
CA GLY A 781 -17.02 20.27 1.74
C GLY A 781 -17.62 21.61 1.28
N SER A 782 -16.89 22.40 0.48
CA SER A 782 -17.34 23.70 -0.03
C SER A 782 -18.69 23.66 -0.75
N LYS A 783 -18.91 22.69 -1.65
CA LYS A 783 -20.13 22.64 -2.46
C LYS A 783 -21.34 22.17 -1.66
N ILE A 784 -21.19 21.17 -0.78
CA ILE A 784 -22.26 20.75 0.12
C ILE A 784 -22.59 21.83 1.15
N LYS A 785 -21.64 22.70 1.53
CA LYS A 785 -21.93 23.89 2.31
C LYS A 785 -22.71 24.93 1.49
N GLU A 786 -22.28 25.27 0.28
CA GLU A 786 -22.99 26.19 -0.61
C GLU A 786 -24.46 25.79 -0.84
N ILE A 787 -24.73 24.49 -1.03
CA ILE A 787 -26.11 23.98 -1.17
C ILE A 787 -26.91 24.17 0.12
N GLN A 788 -26.32 23.95 1.29
CA GLN A 788 -26.99 24.16 2.58
C GLN A 788 -27.30 25.64 2.81
N ASP A 789 -26.30 26.51 2.59
CA ASP A 789 -26.43 27.97 2.75
C ASP A 789 -27.48 28.56 1.77
N ALA A 790 -27.57 28.04 0.54
CA ALA A 790 -28.52 28.51 -0.48
C ALA A 790 -29.94 27.92 -0.37
N SER A 791 -30.12 26.75 0.27
CA SER A 791 -31.42 26.08 0.39
C SER A 791 -32.06 26.16 1.77
N GLY A 792 -31.27 26.41 2.82
CA GLY A 792 -31.71 26.26 4.21
C GLY A 792 -31.95 24.80 4.65
N ALA A 793 -31.70 23.81 3.78
CA ALA A 793 -31.69 22.40 4.15
C ALA A 793 -30.34 22.01 4.77
N ARG A 794 -30.32 20.96 5.60
CA ARG A 794 -29.10 20.32 6.10
C ARG A 794 -28.78 19.09 5.26
N LEU A 795 -27.54 18.98 4.79
CA LEU A 795 -27.09 17.90 3.91
C LEU A 795 -25.98 17.09 4.59
N ASN A 796 -26.08 15.76 4.53
CA ASN A 796 -25.08 14.84 5.08
C ASN A 796 -24.86 13.62 4.17
N ALA A 797 -23.60 13.32 3.82
CA ALA A 797 -23.25 12.20 2.96
C ALA A 797 -22.70 11.01 3.78
N SER A 798 -23.18 9.80 3.52
CA SER A 798 -22.65 8.58 4.17
C SER A 798 -21.21 8.34 3.73
N GLU A 799 -20.34 7.91 4.66
CA GLU A 799 -18.96 7.54 4.36
C GLU A 799 -18.93 6.25 3.54
N GLY A 800 -19.60 5.19 4.02
CA GLY A 800 -19.78 3.92 3.32
C GLY A 800 -20.81 3.95 2.18
N MET A 801 -20.66 3.00 1.24
CA MET A 801 -21.61 2.69 0.18
C MET A 801 -22.74 1.78 0.68
N LEU A 802 -23.90 1.80 0.00
CA LEU A 802 -25.00 0.88 0.26
C LEU A 802 -24.60 -0.55 -0.14
N PRO A 803 -24.87 -1.59 0.69
CA PRO A 803 -24.42 -2.96 0.45
C PRO A 803 -24.79 -3.51 -0.93
N GLY A 804 -23.82 -4.11 -1.63
CA GLY A 804 -24.02 -4.67 -2.97
C GLY A 804 -24.21 -3.63 -4.08
N SER A 805 -23.79 -2.38 -3.88
CA SER A 805 -23.94 -1.28 -4.84
C SER A 805 -22.73 -0.34 -4.89
N THR A 806 -22.70 0.53 -5.89
CA THR A 806 -21.75 1.66 -5.99
C THR A 806 -22.37 3.00 -5.58
N GLU A 807 -23.51 2.99 -4.87
CA GLU A 807 -24.24 4.19 -4.45
C GLU A 807 -24.03 4.49 -2.97
N ARG A 808 -23.93 5.78 -2.61
CA ARG A 808 -23.86 6.31 -1.24
C ARG A 808 -25.12 7.11 -0.94
N VAL A 809 -25.46 7.25 0.34
CA VAL A 809 -26.64 8.00 0.77
C VAL A 809 -26.28 9.46 1.00
N LEU A 810 -26.95 10.38 0.30
CA LEU A 810 -27.00 11.80 0.64
C LEU A 810 -28.32 12.08 1.36
N SER A 811 -28.27 12.27 2.67
CA SER A 811 -29.42 12.67 3.47
C SER A 811 -29.63 14.18 3.35
N VAL A 812 -30.79 14.60 2.86
CA VAL A 812 -31.20 16.01 2.73
C VAL A 812 -32.38 16.25 3.66
N ALA A 813 -32.18 17.06 4.69
CA ALA A 813 -33.18 17.32 5.74
C ALA A 813 -33.64 18.78 5.72
N GLY A 814 -34.95 19.02 5.64
CA GLY A 814 -35.50 20.38 5.58
C GLY A 814 -37.02 20.41 5.41
N VAL A 815 -37.57 21.63 5.35
CA VAL A 815 -38.96 21.87 4.93
C VAL A 815 -39.13 21.66 3.42
N ALA A 816 -40.36 21.60 2.92
CA ALA A 816 -40.63 21.26 1.53
C ALA A 816 -39.92 22.16 0.51
N ASP A 817 -39.90 23.48 0.72
CA ASP A 817 -39.22 24.40 -0.19
C ASP A 817 -37.70 24.35 -0.07
N ALA A 818 -37.16 24.06 1.11
CA ALA A 818 -35.72 23.83 1.29
C ALA A 818 -35.27 22.56 0.56
N ILE A 819 -36.07 21.48 0.60
CA ILE A 819 -35.80 20.25 -0.15
C ILE A 819 -35.96 20.45 -1.66
N HIS A 820 -36.93 21.25 -2.11
CA HIS A 820 -37.06 21.65 -3.50
C HIS A 820 -35.78 22.35 -4.00
N ILE A 821 -35.32 23.40 -3.30
CA ILE A 821 -34.13 24.17 -3.68
C ILE A 821 -32.86 23.31 -3.60
N ALA A 822 -32.68 22.51 -2.53
CA ALA A 822 -31.53 21.61 -2.40
C ALA A 822 -31.48 20.57 -3.53
N THR A 823 -32.63 20.00 -3.91
CA THR A 823 -32.72 19.02 -5.01
C THR A 823 -32.35 19.65 -6.35
N TYR A 824 -32.73 20.90 -6.59
CA TYR A 824 -32.34 21.64 -7.81
C TYR A 824 -30.82 21.80 -7.91
N TYR A 825 -30.15 22.29 -6.86
CA TYR A 825 -28.69 22.43 -6.86
C TYR A 825 -27.96 21.07 -6.95
N ILE A 826 -28.40 20.05 -6.21
CA ILE A 826 -27.86 18.69 -6.33
C ILE A 826 -28.01 18.19 -7.77
N GLY A 827 -29.17 18.37 -8.38
CA GLY A 827 -29.44 17.90 -9.73
C GLY A 827 -28.59 18.58 -10.81
N ASN A 828 -28.41 19.91 -10.74
CA ASN A 828 -27.47 20.63 -11.61
C ASN A 828 -26.05 20.05 -11.51
N ILE A 829 -25.54 19.86 -10.29
CA ILE A 829 -24.21 19.28 -10.05
C ILE A 829 -24.11 17.85 -10.62
N LEU A 830 -25.17 17.05 -10.53
CA LEU A 830 -25.21 15.68 -11.08
C LEU A 830 -25.32 15.63 -12.60
N ILE A 831 -25.93 16.64 -13.24
CA ILE A 831 -25.95 16.84 -14.69
C ILE A 831 -24.54 17.22 -15.16
N GLU A 832 -23.95 18.28 -14.61
CA GLU A 832 -22.58 18.69 -14.95
C GLU A 832 -21.55 17.57 -14.72
N ALA A 833 -21.71 16.80 -13.63
CA ALA A 833 -20.84 15.66 -13.34
C ALA A 833 -21.08 14.47 -14.30
N ALA A 834 -22.27 14.33 -14.88
CA ALA A 834 -22.53 13.34 -15.92
C ALA A 834 -21.90 13.77 -17.27
N GLU A 835 -21.95 15.05 -17.61
CA GLU A 835 -21.33 15.60 -18.83
C GLU A 835 -19.80 15.53 -18.76
N ARG A 836 -19.21 15.81 -17.58
CA ARG A 836 -17.75 15.68 -17.34
C ARG A 836 -17.28 14.23 -17.18
N MET A 837 -18.18 13.28 -16.87
CA MET A 837 -17.85 11.85 -16.69
C MET A 837 -18.94 10.93 -17.27
N PRO A 838 -19.03 10.80 -18.62
CA PRO A 838 -20.17 10.14 -19.26
C PRO A 838 -20.29 8.62 -19.02
N THR A 839 -19.18 7.92 -18.74
CA THR A 839 -19.08 6.46 -18.77
C THR A 839 -18.82 5.85 -17.39
N SER A 840 -19.84 5.81 -16.53
CA SER A 840 -19.79 5.12 -15.22
C SER A 840 -20.82 3.99 -15.14
N SER A 841 -20.36 2.74 -15.12
CA SER A 841 -21.18 1.53 -14.92
C SER A 841 -21.59 1.38 -13.45
N ASN A 842 -22.62 2.13 -13.04
CA ASN A 842 -23.06 2.18 -11.64
C ASN A 842 -23.95 0.98 -11.28
N SER A 843 -23.44 0.08 -10.43
CA SER A 843 -24.24 -0.99 -9.82
C SER A 843 -25.26 -0.39 -8.86
N SER A 844 -26.50 -0.27 -9.32
CA SER A 844 -27.62 0.31 -8.58
C SER A 844 -28.05 -0.59 -7.41
N TYR A 845 -28.16 -0.03 -6.21
CA TYR A 845 -28.68 -0.72 -5.04
C TYR A 845 -30.09 -1.26 -5.30
N ARG A 846 -30.28 -2.52 -4.91
CA ARG A 846 -31.57 -3.24 -4.88
C ARG A 846 -31.70 -3.93 -3.52
N PRO A 847 -32.71 -3.61 -2.70
CA PRO A 847 -32.97 -4.37 -1.48
C PRO A 847 -33.30 -5.83 -1.84
N SER A 848 -32.49 -6.76 -1.36
CA SER A 848 -32.58 -8.20 -1.67
C SER A 848 -33.28 -8.97 -0.56
N ASN A 849 -34.13 -9.94 -0.93
CA ASN A 849 -34.91 -10.73 0.02
C ASN A 849 -34.33 -12.15 0.18
N ARG A 850 -33.27 -12.29 0.98
CA ARG A 850 -32.78 -13.60 1.44
C ARG A 850 -32.34 -13.53 2.91
N ARG A 851 -33.01 -14.30 3.75
CA ARG A 851 -32.55 -14.67 5.10
C ARG A 851 -31.50 -15.78 5.00
N GLN A 852 -30.46 -15.70 5.81
CA GLN A 852 -29.91 -16.88 6.49
C GLN A 852 -29.81 -16.58 8.00
N PRO A 853 -29.79 -17.62 8.87
CA PRO A 853 -30.16 -17.46 10.28
C PRO A 853 -29.04 -16.86 11.16
N TYR A 854 -29.44 -16.24 12.26
CA TYR A 854 -28.56 -15.65 13.26
C TYR A 854 -28.82 -16.28 14.64
N VAL A 855 -27.77 -16.81 15.26
CA VAL A 855 -27.71 -17.19 16.69
C VAL A 855 -26.26 -16.97 17.14
N GLY A 856 -25.95 -16.22 18.18
CA GLY A 856 -26.79 -15.32 18.98
C GLY A 856 -25.92 -14.57 20.01
N SER A 857 -26.22 -13.30 20.31
CA SER A 857 -25.49 -12.50 21.29
C SER A 857 -26.44 -11.50 21.99
N SER A 858 -26.13 -11.15 23.25
CA SER A 858 -27.05 -10.45 24.15
C SER A 858 -26.34 -9.36 24.98
N TYR A 859 -26.71 -8.10 24.72
CA TYR A 859 -26.60 -6.89 25.56
C TYR A 859 -25.22 -6.50 26.18
N VAL A 860 -24.58 -5.33 25.94
CA VAL A 860 -25.01 -3.90 25.82
C VAL A 860 -25.46 -3.30 27.18
N PRO A 861 -25.10 -2.06 27.62
CA PRO A 861 -24.43 -0.92 26.94
C PRO A 861 -23.25 -0.19 27.67
N GLY A 862 -22.28 0.32 26.87
CA GLY A 862 -22.00 1.76 26.62
C GLY A 862 -21.59 2.79 27.71
N TYR A 863 -20.74 3.75 27.30
CA TYR A 863 -20.74 5.16 27.72
C TYR A 863 -20.07 6.05 26.66
N SER A 864 -20.27 7.38 26.70
CA SER A 864 -19.92 8.33 25.63
C SER A 864 -19.33 9.66 26.14
N ASN A 865 -18.31 10.22 25.47
CA ASN A 865 -18.18 11.67 25.18
C ASN A 865 -16.97 11.99 24.23
N PRO A 866 -16.79 13.25 23.74
CA PRO A 866 -16.06 13.53 22.48
C PRO A 866 -14.80 14.42 22.67
N TYR A 867 -14.56 15.33 21.69
CA TYR A 867 -13.37 16.14 21.33
C TYR A 867 -12.47 15.43 20.29
N ILE A 868 -12.31 15.83 19.02
CA ILE A 868 -12.27 17.12 18.26
C ILE A 868 -10.83 17.45 17.83
N GLN A 869 -10.63 17.55 16.51
CA GLN A 869 -9.47 18.10 15.77
C GLN A 869 -8.10 17.40 15.95
N GLY A 870 -7.23 17.27 14.93
CA GLY A 870 -7.45 17.45 13.49
C GLY A 870 -6.31 18.13 12.75
N ALA A 871 -5.73 17.45 11.75
CA ALA A 871 -4.97 18.03 10.64
C ALA A 871 -5.12 17.12 9.40
N SER A 872 -5.10 17.68 8.19
CA SER A 872 -5.32 16.90 6.95
C SER A 872 -4.66 17.54 5.72
N SER A 873 -3.93 16.73 4.97
CA SER A 873 -3.36 17.02 3.65
C SER A 873 -2.94 15.69 2.98
N GLY A 874 -3.22 15.40 1.71
CA GLY A 874 -4.05 16.16 0.76
C GLY A 874 -3.75 15.80 -0.70
N ASN A 875 -4.11 14.59 -1.16
CA ASN A 875 -3.64 14.06 -2.46
C ASN A 875 -4.50 14.42 -3.71
N PRO A 876 -3.88 14.45 -4.91
CA PRO A 876 -4.54 14.78 -6.19
C PRO A 876 -5.30 13.59 -6.82
N PRO A 877 -6.17 13.82 -7.83
CA PRO A 877 -6.97 12.77 -8.45
C PRO A 877 -6.21 11.96 -9.51
N GLN A 878 -6.40 10.63 -9.51
CA GLN A 878 -5.88 9.71 -10.53
C GLN A 878 -6.65 9.85 -11.86
N GLN A 879 -5.95 9.68 -12.98
CA GLN A 879 -6.54 9.69 -14.33
C GLN A 879 -7.13 8.33 -14.73
N LEU A 880 -8.15 8.35 -15.59
CA LEU A 880 -8.60 7.18 -16.34
C LEU A 880 -7.89 7.13 -17.69
N GLN A 881 -7.51 5.93 -18.14
CA GLN A 881 -6.91 5.68 -19.44
C GLN A 881 -7.78 4.70 -20.26
N THR A 882 -7.42 4.49 -21.52
CA THR A 882 -7.99 3.45 -22.39
C THR A 882 -6.86 2.74 -23.12
N GLN A 883 -6.84 1.40 -23.06
CA GLN A 883 -5.96 0.53 -23.83
C GLN A 883 -6.78 -0.28 -24.84
N GLN A 884 -6.15 -0.64 -25.96
CA GLN A 884 -6.72 -1.49 -27.00
C GLN A 884 -5.83 -2.72 -27.16
N ILE A 885 -6.45 -3.90 -27.26
CA ILE A 885 -5.76 -5.16 -27.60
C ILE A 885 -6.55 -5.88 -28.70
N TYR A 886 -5.86 -6.66 -29.53
CA TYR A 886 -6.48 -7.50 -30.55
C TYR A 886 -6.46 -8.97 -30.10
N ILE A 887 -7.54 -9.70 -30.39
CA ILE A 887 -7.71 -11.12 -30.04
C ILE A 887 -8.20 -11.88 -31.28
N PRO A 888 -7.57 -12.99 -31.67
CA PRO A 888 -8.04 -13.84 -32.77
C PRO A 888 -9.50 -14.30 -32.57
N ASN A 889 -10.27 -14.32 -33.65
CA ASN A 889 -11.70 -14.70 -33.66
C ASN A 889 -11.94 -16.06 -32.97
N ASP A 890 -11.06 -17.04 -33.21
CA ASP A 890 -11.18 -18.41 -32.70
C ASP A 890 -11.00 -18.51 -31.19
N LEU A 891 -10.29 -17.55 -30.58
CA LEU A 891 -9.99 -17.52 -29.15
C LEU A 891 -10.93 -16.61 -28.34
N VAL A 892 -11.65 -15.69 -28.99
CA VAL A 892 -12.56 -14.78 -28.25
C VAL A 892 -13.67 -15.53 -27.49
N GLY A 893 -14.02 -16.75 -27.92
CA GLY A 893 -14.97 -17.61 -27.22
C GLY A 893 -14.55 -18.03 -25.81
N CYS A 894 -13.24 -18.25 -25.56
CA CYS A 894 -12.75 -18.65 -24.23
C CYS A 894 -12.66 -17.45 -23.26
N ILE A 895 -12.54 -16.24 -23.81
CA ILE A 895 -12.56 -14.94 -23.12
C ILE A 895 -13.98 -14.56 -22.71
N ILE A 896 -14.95 -14.67 -23.64
CA ILE A 896 -16.35 -14.38 -23.36
C ILE A 896 -16.93 -15.41 -22.37
N GLY A 897 -16.71 -16.70 -22.64
CA GLY A 897 -17.29 -17.80 -21.86
C GLY A 897 -18.80 -17.96 -22.11
N LYS A 898 -19.37 -19.09 -21.65
CA LYS A 898 -20.81 -19.36 -21.83
C LYS A 898 -21.64 -18.26 -21.17
N GLY A 899 -22.53 -17.62 -21.94
CA GLY A 899 -23.36 -16.50 -21.47
C GLY A 899 -22.60 -15.22 -21.09
N GLY A 900 -21.35 -15.04 -21.53
CA GLY A 900 -20.53 -13.89 -21.13
C GLY A 900 -19.98 -13.96 -19.70
N SER A 901 -20.09 -15.12 -19.04
CA SER A 901 -19.68 -15.34 -17.65
C SER A 901 -18.23 -14.93 -17.39
N LYS A 902 -17.27 -15.40 -18.20
CA LYS A 902 -15.84 -15.12 -17.97
C LYS A 902 -15.44 -13.69 -18.30
N ILE A 903 -15.99 -13.06 -19.33
CA ILE A 903 -15.70 -11.64 -19.57
C ILE A 903 -16.33 -10.73 -18.49
N ASN A 904 -17.46 -11.13 -17.90
CA ASN A 904 -18.05 -10.42 -16.76
C ASN A 904 -17.25 -10.61 -15.45
N GLU A 905 -16.72 -11.80 -15.22
CA GLU A 905 -15.78 -12.11 -14.12
C GLU A 905 -14.51 -11.25 -14.24
N ILE A 906 -13.89 -11.19 -15.43
CA ILE A 906 -12.70 -10.37 -15.67
C ILE A 906 -13.00 -8.87 -15.51
N ARG A 907 -14.14 -8.37 -16.02
CA ARG A 907 -14.60 -6.98 -15.78
C ARG A 907 -14.78 -6.68 -14.29
N HIS A 908 -15.24 -7.65 -13.50
CA HIS A 908 -15.45 -7.49 -12.06
C HIS A 908 -14.12 -7.46 -11.29
N MET A 909 -13.24 -8.44 -11.51
CA MET A 909 -11.92 -8.54 -10.85
C MET A 909 -11.00 -7.37 -11.18
N SER A 910 -10.99 -6.92 -12.44
CA SER A 910 -10.17 -5.79 -12.87
C SER A 910 -10.77 -4.41 -12.57
N ALA A 911 -12.08 -4.35 -12.25
CA ALA A 911 -12.84 -3.10 -12.19
C ALA A 911 -12.61 -2.17 -13.40
N SER A 912 -12.47 -2.76 -14.60
CA SER A 912 -12.31 -2.06 -15.89
C SER A 912 -13.49 -2.29 -16.83
N GLN A 913 -13.82 -1.29 -17.64
CA GLN A 913 -14.80 -1.41 -18.72
C GLN A 913 -14.17 -2.06 -19.94
N ILE A 914 -14.43 -3.36 -20.12
CA ILE A 914 -13.89 -4.15 -21.24
C ILE A 914 -14.97 -4.35 -22.31
N LYS A 915 -14.80 -3.78 -23.50
CA LYS A 915 -15.74 -3.84 -24.62
C LYS A 915 -15.09 -4.56 -25.82
N ILE A 916 -15.60 -5.75 -26.14
CA ILE A 916 -15.19 -6.56 -27.30
C ILE A 916 -16.00 -6.07 -28.52
N MET A 917 -15.33 -5.82 -29.65
CA MET A 917 -15.96 -5.44 -30.91
C MET A 917 -16.52 -6.65 -31.67
N GLU A 918 -17.39 -6.39 -32.64
CA GLU A 918 -17.82 -7.39 -33.63
C GLU A 918 -16.74 -7.59 -34.71
N PRO A 919 -16.70 -8.76 -35.40
CA PRO A 919 -15.77 -8.96 -36.52
C PRO A 919 -15.93 -7.88 -37.58
N GLY A 920 -14.82 -7.33 -38.09
CA GLY A 920 -14.84 -6.30 -39.12
C GLY A 920 -15.32 -4.91 -38.66
N ALA A 921 -15.63 -4.70 -37.37
CA ALA A 921 -15.94 -3.38 -36.82
C ALA A 921 -14.65 -2.54 -36.65
N GLY A 922 -14.09 -2.10 -37.77
CA GLY A 922 -12.83 -1.36 -37.84
C GLY A 922 -12.87 -0.05 -37.04
N GLY A 923 -11.89 0.13 -36.16
CA GLY A 923 -11.64 1.42 -35.52
C GLY A 923 -11.02 2.39 -36.52
N VAL A 924 -11.39 3.67 -36.44
CA VAL A 924 -10.72 4.73 -37.20
C VAL A 924 -9.34 4.94 -36.60
N GLY A 925 -8.29 4.52 -37.30
CA GLY A 925 -6.91 4.78 -36.90
C GLY A 925 -6.59 6.27 -36.93
N VAL A 926 -5.67 6.71 -36.07
CA VAL A 926 -5.04 8.03 -36.25
C VAL A 926 -4.35 8.04 -37.61
N ASN A 927 -4.58 9.09 -38.42
CA ASN A 927 -4.24 9.19 -39.85
C ASN A 927 -5.14 8.39 -40.83
N GLY A 928 -6.26 7.81 -40.39
CA GLY A 928 -7.37 7.43 -41.28
C GLY A 928 -7.23 6.12 -42.06
N ALA A 929 -6.22 5.30 -41.79
CA ALA A 929 -6.14 3.93 -42.30
C ALA A 929 -7.07 2.98 -41.51
N PRO A 930 -7.63 1.92 -42.13
CA PRO A 930 -8.44 0.91 -41.44
C PRO A 930 -7.56 0.03 -40.53
N ALA A 931 -7.98 -0.16 -39.28
CA ALA A 931 -7.27 -0.98 -38.30
C ALA A 931 -7.97 -2.33 -38.05
N GLY A 932 -7.23 -3.43 -38.24
CA GLY A 932 -7.64 -4.82 -37.98
C GLY A 932 -7.58 -5.71 -39.23
N GLY A 933 -6.93 -6.87 -39.11
CA GLY A 933 -6.99 -7.93 -40.12
C GLY A 933 -8.25 -8.79 -39.98
N GLU A 934 -8.65 -9.49 -41.05
CA GLU A 934 -9.92 -10.26 -41.11
C GLU A 934 -10.04 -11.37 -40.03
N GLY A 935 -8.92 -11.80 -39.44
CA GLY A 935 -8.87 -12.83 -38.40
C GLY A 935 -9.10 -12.37 -36.95
N GLU A 936 -9.18 -11.07 -36.66
CA GLU A 936 -9.11 -10.55 -35.28
C GLU A 936 -10.30 -9.71 -34.83
N ARG A 937 -10.44 -9.54 -33.50
CA ARG A 937 -11.37 -8.60 -32.86
C ARG A 937 -10.63 -7.65 -31.93
N LEU A 938 -10.94 -6.36 -32.07
CA LEU A 938 -10.54 -5.32 -31.13
C LEU A 938 -11.27 -5.49 -29.79
N VAL A 939 -10.53 -5.40 -28.69
CA VAL A 939 -11.03 -5.31 -27.32
C VAL A 939 -10.52 -4.02 -26.69
N VAL A 940 -11.45 -3.15 -26.30
CA VAL A 940 -11.17 -1.84 -25.70
C VAL A 940 -11.35 -1.94 -24.18
N ILE A 941 -10.36 -1.48 -23.42
CA ILE A 941 -10.29 -1.60 -21.96
C ILE A 941 -10.13 -0.19 -21.38
N THR A 942 -11.05 0.26 -20.52
CA THR A 942 -11.03 1.63 -19.95
C THR A 942 -11.16 1.58 -18.43
N GLY A 943 -10.27 2.29 -17.73
CA GLY A 943 -10.19 2.30 -16.26
C GLY A 943 -8.97 3.08 -15.74
N PRO A 944 -8.71 3.09 -14.42
CA PRO A 944 -7.40 3.49 -13.87
C PRO A 944 -6.25 2.62 -14.44
N PRO A 945 -5.00 3.11 -14.54
CA PRO A 945 -3.89 2.35 -15.15
C PRO A 945 -3.69 0.95 -14.56
N ALA A 946 -3.70 0.81 -13.23
CA ALA A 946 -3.60 -0.48 -12.55
C ALA A 946 -4.77 -1.44 -12.89
N ASN A 947 -6.00 -0.91 -12.94
CA ASN A 947 -7.20 -1.66 -13.34
C ASN A 947 -7.13 -2.14 -14.80
N ILE A 948 -6.51 -1.36 -15.69
CA ILE A 948 -6.29 -1.76 -17.08
C ILE A 948 -5.25 -2.87 -17.14
N GLN A 949 -4.11 -2.73 -16.45
CA GLN A 949 -3.07 -3.77 -16.40
C GLN A 949 -3.63 -5.09 -15.84
N MET A 950 -4.43 -5.04 -14.78
CA MET A 950 -5.16 -6.20 -14.24
C MET A 950 -6.10 -6.83 -15.29
N ALA A 951 -6.88 -6.03 -16.02
CA ALA A 951 -7.74 -6.53 -17.09
C ALA A 951 -6.95 -7.20 -18.20
N VAL A 952 -5.85 -6.58 -18.65
CA VAL A 952 -4.96 -7.09 -19.70
C VAL A 952 -4.30 -8.40 -19.29
N GLN A 953 -3.78 -8.50 -18.06
CA GLN A 953 -3.20 -9.73 -17.52
C GLN A 953 -4.23 -10.87 -17.46
N LEU A 954 -5.43 -10.62 -16.93
CA LEU A 954 -6.51 -11.61 -16.85
C LEU A 954 -6.97 -12.10 -18.23
N LEU A 955 -7.02 -11.20 -19.24
CA LEU A 955 -7.34 -11.57 -20.62
C LEU A 955 -6.22 -12.42 -21.25
N TYR A 956 -4.95 -12.01 -21.17
CA TYR A 956 -3.85 -12.78 -21.73
C TYR A 956 -3.67 -14.15 -21.04
N HIS A 957 -3.80 -14.21 -19.71
CA HIS A 957 -3.75 -15.47 -18.97
C HIS A 957 -4.83 -16.45 -19.47
N ARG A 958 -6.04 -15.95 -19.78
CA ARG A 958 -7.13 -16.79 -20.28
C ARG A 958 -6.93 -17.24 -21.74
N LEU A 959 -6.31 -16.42 -22.59
CA LEU A 959 -5.90 -16.83 -23.95
C LEU A 959 -4.87 -17.96 -23.91
N GLU A 960 -3.85 -17.81 -23.05
CA GLU A 960 -2.76 -18.79 -22.93
C GLU A 960 -3.27 -20.15 -22.39
N GLN A 961 -4.18 -20.15 -21.40
CA GLN A 961 -4.84 -21.37 -20.94
C GLN A 961 -5.54 -22.16 -22.07
N GLU A 962 -6.27 -21.48 -22.97
CA GLU A 962 -6.98 -22.15 -24.06
C GLU A 962 -6.01 -22.60 -25.17
N LYS A 963 -4.96 -21.81 -25.44
CA LYS A 963 -3.89 -22.18 -26.39
C LYS A 963 -3.14 -23.45 -25.96
N GLN A 964 -2.79 -23.57 -24.69
CA GLN A 964 -2.15 -24.77 -24.13
C GLN A 964 -3.08 -25.99 -24.18
N LYS A 965 -4.39 -25.79 -23.98
CA LYS A 965 -5.41 -26.83 -24.12
C LYS A 965 -5.56 -27.31 -25.57
N GLN A 966 -5.50 -26.41 -26.55
CA GLN A 966 -5.51 -26.75 -27.99
C GLN A 966 -4.25 -27.54 -28.39
N LEU A 967 -3.05 -27.13 -27.92
CA LEU A 967 -1.80 -27.84 -28.14
C LEU A 967 -1.84 -29.29 -27.60
N ARG A 968 -2.33 -29.48 -26.37
CA ARG A 968 -2.51 -30.82 -25.77
C ARG A 968 -3.52 -31.68 -26.54
N ALA A 969 -4.58 -31.09 -27.09
CA ALA A 969 -5.56 -31.81 -27.90
C ALA A 969 -4.97 -32.25 -29.26
N GLN A 970 -4.10 -31.43 -29.88
CA GLN A 970 -3.39 -31.80 -31.10
C GLN A 970 -2.39 -32.94 -30.85
N GLN A 971 -1.62 -32.87 -29.74
CA GLN A 971 -0.69 -33.93 -29.31
C GLN A 971 -1.38 -35.25 -28.87
N GLN A 972 -2.71 -35.29 -28.82
CA GLN A 972 -3.51 -36.49 -28.57
C GLN A 972 -4.25 -36.98 -29.82
N ALA A 973 -4.10 -36.28 -30.94
CA ALA A 973 -4.69 -36.61 -32.25
C ALA A 973 -3.64 -37.03 -33.29
N THR A 974 -2.37 -37.16 -32.88
CA THR A 974 -1.20 -37.60 -33.64
C THR A 974 -0.52 -38.77 -32.96
#